data_AF-M7SFQ5-F1
#
_entry.id   AF-M7SFQ5-F1
#
_cell.length_a   1.000
_cell.length_b   1.000
_cell.length_c   1.000
_cell.angle_alpha   90.00
_cell.angle_beta   90.00
_cell.angle_gamma   90.00
#
_symmetry.space_group_name_H-M   'P 1'
#
loop_
_entity.id
_entity.type
_entity.pdbx_description
1 polymer ?
#
loop_
_entity_poly.entity_id
_entity_poly.type
_entity_poly.pdbx_seq_one_letter_code
_entity_poly.pdbx_strand_id
1 'polypeptide(L)'
;MDSASRTSPSMTDADSSSDDGLKGPIPVAICGIATRLPGSISLIEQLWDFLVNKGDACARIPAQRYATHGPEGNAALAAEFHGDDSRGTTSTGAPHWKAHGYMLDHIDLSAFDSSFFSMARAELAIVDPQQRLLLELTRECFENAGETRWRGEDVGVYIGSFGEDWNDIQYHDRQDLHLHKLTGAKVETMFNAGVLSKGASSRSFDAGADGYARGEAVNIIYVKRLDDAIRDGNPIRAVIRATASDCDGKTLGLTKPSSEAHEALIRASYNAAGLEDQMGRTGFFECQATGTSSGDPEEAKAVANIFCDKGGLYIGSVKSPLNVVVSVFPQMRCRGRKTAMSVPPLYKRLEIGKRGSLKSLQWIERPLLDDLTGEEVYIDIRAVGMNFKDTVVAMGIINGPTGAGDGFGVECSGVGRAVGPDVTDLSVGDRVMAITQDTYATMTRTAASRSIKIPDDLSFEEVAGMPCVSPTVIHGIVNLARLEKGQTILIHSACGGVGLAAIYICRMIGVNKIYATVGSPDKVQYLTDTFGLPRSHIFSSRDASFLPGIMRETGNRGVDVVLNSLSGELLHASWKCVAEFGSMVEIGKRDFLGQGRLDMESFEGNRAFFGIEMWPIITKQPDRIRKLAEQFMGKLVVRIPEDVSMITAKPARQGFSFRAEVSYLLVGGLGGLGRSIAMWMVENWAKHLIFLSRGGGKKQKEVALVKALEVSTCTVDVVTGSVTEMDDVVRTVNQARAPIAGAIQLSVVLRDHLFMDMPFEAWEAVTAPKIQGTWNLHTVLARQPLDFFVLFSSFAGLI
;
A
#
# COMPACT_ATOMS: atom_id res chain seq x y z
N MET A 1 68.05 -6.37 -15.27
CA MET A 1 68.45 -5.42 -16.33
C MET A 1 67.60 -5.71 -17.55
N ASP A 2 67.08 -4.62 -18.10
CA ASP A 2 66.35 -4.43 -19.35
C ASP A 2 64.84 -4.72 -19.42
N SER A 3 64.14 -3.59 -19.40
CA SER A 3 62.77 -3.24 -19.70
C SER A 3 62.34 -3.63 -21.12
N ALA A 4 61.17 -4.26 -21.24
CA ALA A 4 60.42 -4.33 -22.49
C ALA A 4 59.05 -3.65 -22.28
N SER A 5 58.89 -2.54 -22.98
CA SER A 5 57.67 -1.73 -23.14
C SER A 5 56.47 -2.58 -23.59
N ARG A 6 55.33 -2.47 -22.89
CA ARG A 6 54.03 -2.81 -23.45
C ARG A 6 53.28 -1.52 -23.75
N THR A 7 53.14 -1.28 -25.04
CA THR A 7 52.31 -0.28 -25.70
C THR A 7 50.83 -0.48 -25.35
N SER A 8 50.14 0.61 -25.04
CA SER A 8 48.69 0.72 -24.94
C SER A 8 48.04 0.46 -26.31
N PRO A 9 46.90 -0.25 -26.40
CA PRO A 9 46.18 -0.40 -27.66
C PRO A 9 45.40 0.88 -27.98
N SER A 10 45.57 1.35 -29.22
CA SER A 10 44.85 2.47 -29.83
C SER A 10 43.35 2.17 -29.99
N MET A 11 42.51 3.09 -29.50
CA MET A 11 41.08 3.15 -29.81
C MET A 11 40.87 3.75 -31.21
N THR A 12 40.94 2.94 -32.26
CA THR A 12 40.42 3.30 -33.59
C THR A 12 40.00 2.04 -34.33
N ASP A 13 38.71 1.72 -34.27
CA ASP A 13 37.89 1.22 -35.38
C ASP A 13 36.47 1.03 -34.82
N ALA A 14 35.72 2.14 -34.84
CA ALA A 14 34.29 2.14 -34.58
C ALA A 14 33.57 1.92 -35.93
N ASP A 15 32.82 0.82 -35.95
CA ASP A 15 31.95 0.38 -37.02
C ASP A 15 30.94 1.47 -37.41
N SER A 16 30.98 1.89 -38.67
CA SER A 16 30.05 2.84 -39.25
C SER A 16 28.72 2.16 -39.59
N SER A 17 27.72 2.23 -38.70
CA SER A 17 26.32 2.05 -39.10
C SER A 17 25.33 2.75 -38.15
N SER A 18 24.39 3.48 -38.76
CA SER A 18 23.26 4.25 -38.21
C SER A 18 23.58 5.49 -37.36
N ASP A 19 23.55 6.63 -38.06
CA ASP A 19 23.36 7.99 -37.58
C ASP A 19 22.02 8.15 -36.83
N ASP A 20 22.01 7.86 -35.53
CA ASP A 20 21.08 8.45 -34.57
C ASP A 20 21.91 9.47 -33.77
N GLY A 21 21.94 10.72 -34.25
CA GLY A 21 22.75 11.80 -33.70
C GLY A 21 22.68 11.87 -32.16
N LEU A 22 23.86 11.95 -31.53
CA LEU A 22 24.09 12.20 -30.11
C LEU A 22 23.14 13.30 -29.59
N LYS A 23 21.99 12.90 -29.04
CA LYS A 23 21.17 13.81 -28.24
C LYS A 23 21.89 13.99 -26.91
N GLY A 24 22.41 15.20 -26.68
CA GLY A 24 22.94 15.62 -25.37
C GLY A 24 21.94 15.41 -24.23
N PRO A 25 22.33 15.67 -22.96
CA PRO A 25 21.47 15.43 -21.81
C PRO A 25 20.12 16.14 -21.97
N ILE A 26 19.06 15.42 -21.62
CA ILE A 26 17.69 15.89 -21.77
C ILE A 26 17.44 16.96 -20.70
N PRO A 27 17.17 18.23 -21.07
CA PRO A 27 16.90 19.27 -20.09
C PRO A 27 15.63 18.96 -19.29
N VAL A 28 15.65 19.28 -18.01
CA VAL A 28 14.56 19.02 -17.07
C VAL A 28 13.99 20.34 -16.57
N ALA A 29 12.68 20.53 -16.71
CA ALA A 29 11.96 21.68 -16.17
C ALA A 29 11.51 21.42 -14.74
N ILE A 30 11.76 22.37 -13.85
CA ILE A 30 11.12 22.45 -12.54
C ILE A 30 9.76 23.10 -12.73
N CYS A 31 8.72 22.30 -12.56
CA CYS A 31 7.33 22.67 -12.83
C CYS A 31 6.60 23.16 -11.58
N GLY A 32 6.85 22.51 -10.44
CA GLY A 32 6.29 22.88 -9.14
C GLY A 32 7.35 22.95 -8.05
N ILE A 33 7.13 23.83 -7.08
CA ILE A 33 7.95 23.98 -5.88
C ILE A 33 7.02 24.16 -4.67
N ALA A 34 7.29 23.45 -3.58
CA ALA A 34 6.70 23.71 -2.27
C ALA A 34 7.79 23.62 -1.18
N THR A 35 7.68 24.46 -0.16
CA THR A 35 8.71 24.54 0.89
C THR A 35 8.15 24.89 2.26
N ARG A 36 8.82 24.42 3.31
CA ARG A 36 8.73 24.87 4.69
C ARG A 36 10.14 25.10 5.18
N LEU A 37 10.47 26.35 5.47
CA LEU A 37 11.78 26.77 5.94
C LEU A 37 11.65 27.55 7.26
N PRO A 38 12.72 27.59 8.07
CA PRO A 38 12.80 28.40 9.28
C PRO A 38 12.54 29.89 8.99
N GLY A 39 12.09 30.64 10.00
CA GLY A 39 11.74 32.06 9.83
C GLY A 39 10.32 32.29 9.29
N SER A 40 9.41 31.34 9.52
CA SER A 40 8.01 31.40 9.05
C SER A 40 7.83 31.42 7.53
N ILE A 41 8.76 30.79 6.80
CA ILE A 41 8.74 30.74 5.33
C ILE A 41 7.98 29.49 4.90
N SER A 42 6.80 29.69 4.32
CA SER A 42 5.93 28.63 3.80
C SER A 42 5.63 28.76 2.30
N LEU A 43 6.00 29.90 1.71
CA LEU A 43 5.84 30.20 0.29
C LEU A 43 7.17 30.60 -0.34
N ILE A 44 7.31 30.36 -1.64
CA ILE A 44 8.57 30.64 -2.35
C ILE A 44 8.84 32.15 -2.45
N GLU A 45 7.79 32.96 -2.52
CA GLU A 45 7.87 34.43 -2.54
C GLU A 45 8.47 34.96 -1.22
N GLN A 46 8.07 34.37 -0.10
CA GLN A 46 8.62 34.72 1.22
C GLN A 46 10.10 34.38 1.31
N LEU A 47 10.56 33.28 0.69
CA LEU A 47 11.99 32.97 0.61
C LEU A 47 12.74 34.06 -0.15
N TRP A 48 12.23 34.52 -1.30
CA TRP A 48 12.88 35.58 -2.06
C TRP A 48 12.95 36.89 -1.28
N ASP A 49 11.85 37.29 -0.65
CA ASP A 49 11.82 38.49 0.20
C ASP A 49 12.79 38.35 1.38
N PHE A 50 12.86 37.18 2.00
CA PHE A 50 13.78 36.90 3.10
C PHE A 50 15.25 37.01 2.67
N LEU A 51 15.61 36.46 1.50
CA LEU A 51 16.96 36.53 0.95
C LEU A 51 17.35 37.97 0.57
N VAL A 52 16.45 38.71 -0.09
CA VAL A 52 16.70 40.12 -0.47
C VAL A 52 16.91 41.00 0.76
N ASN A 53 16.15 40.75 1.82
CA ASN A 53 16.27 41.47 3.09
C ASN A 53 17.40 40.96 3.99
N LYS A 54 18.20 39.98 3.54
CA LYS A 54 19.30 39.39 4.30
C LYS A 54 18.87 38.90 5.68
N GLY A 55 17.70 38.24 5.75
CA GLY A 55 17.15 37.72 6.99
C GLY A 55 18.01 36.63 7.62
N ASP A 56 17.92 36.50 8.94
CA ASP A 56 18.47 35.38 9.71
C ASP A 56 17.33 34.67 10.44
N ALA A 57 17.23 33.36 10.23
CA ALA A 57 16.15 32.53 10.77
C ALA A 57 16.59 31.71 11.99
N CYS A 58 17.77 32.00 12.55
CA CYS A 58 18.21 31.39 13.79
C CYS A 58 17.30 31.85 14.94
N ALA A 59 16.63 30.89 15.57
CA ALA A 59 15.69 31.14 16.65
C ALA A 59 15.95 30.18 17.82
N ARG A 60 15.31 30.45 18.96
CA ARG A 60 15.36 29.54 20.11
C ARG A 60 14.60 28.26 19.76
N ILE A 61 15.19 27.10 20.06
CA ILE A 61 14.57 25.81 19.78
C ILE A 61 13.29 25.65 20.63
N PRO A 62 12.13 25.32 20.03
CA PRO A 62 10.87 25.15 20.76
C PRO A 62 10.92 24.02 21.79
N ALA A 63 10.40 24.27 23.01
CA ALA A 63 10.44 23.30 24.12
C ALA A 63 9.66 22.00 23.84
N GLN A 64 8.60 22.08 23.03
CA GLN A 64 7.73 20.96 22.66
C GLN A 64 8.46 19.91 21.81
N ARG A 65 9.58 20.29 21.19
CA ARG A 65 10.33 19.45 20.27
C ARG A 65 11.04 18.27 20.93
N TYR A 66 11.44 18.41 22.20
CA TYR A 66 12.06 17.34 22.97
C TYR A 66 11.06 16.60 23.87
N ALA A 67 9.76 16.92 23.77
CA ALA A 67 8.72 16.45 24.67
C ALA A 67 7.90 15.25 24.15
N THR A 68 8.21 14.70 22.98
CA THR A 68 7.34 13.71 22.31
C THR A 68 7.68 12.26 22.66
N HIS A 69 6.96 11.70 23.64
CA HIS A 69 6.28 10.37 23.61
C HIS A 69 5.67 10.04 25.00
N GLY A 70 4.39 10.36 25.21
CA GLY A 70 3.59 9.90 26.36
C GLY A 70 3.67 10.75 27.65
N PRO A 71 2.93 10.39 28.72
CA PRO A 71 2.90 11.10 30.01
C PRO A 71 4.25 11.10 30.75
N GLU A 72 5.20 10.29 30.28
CA GLU A 72 6.60 10.25 30.71
C GLU A 72 7.54 10.83 29.62
N GLY A 73 7.09 11.86 28.90
CA GLY A 73 7.97 12.65 28.03
C GLY A 73 9.23 13.06 28.80
N ASN A 74 10.38 13.04 28.13
CA ASN A 74 11.71 13.05 28.74
C ASN A 74 12.03 14.41 29.38
N ALA A 75 11.42 14.70 30.53
CA ALA A 75 11.59 15.94 31.29
C ALA A 75 13.07 16.21 31.63
N ALA A 76 13.89 15.16 31.69
CA ALA A 76 15.34 15.25 31.85
C ALA A 76 16.04 15.85 30.61
N LEU A 77 15.66 15.46 29.39
CA LEU A 77 16.22 16.02 28.15
C LEU A 77 15.78 17.48 27.98
N ALA A 78 14.49 17.77 28.22
CA ALA A 78 13.98 19.13 28.21
C ALA A 78 14.69 20.02 29.25
N ALA A 79 14.98 19.49 30.45
CA ALA A 79 15.75 20.21 31.49
C ALA A 79 17.25 20.37 31.14
N GLU A 80 17.84 19.46 30.36
CA GLU A 80 19.24 19.54 29.92
C GLU A 80 19.46 20.58 28.80
N PHE A 81 18.45 20.76 27.93
CA PHE A 81 18.43 21.79 26.87
C PHE A 81 17.85 23.14 27.32
N HIS A 82 17.07 23.19 28.41
CA HIS A 82 16.41 24.41 28.92
C HIS A 82 16.76 24.80 30.37
N GLY A 83 17.78 24.20 30.97
CA GLY A 83 18.20 24.52 32.34
C GLY A 83 18.92 25.87 32.48
N ASP A 84 18.34 26.75 33.31
CA ASP A 84 18.77 28.09 33.77
C ASP A 84 19.23 29.10 32.68
N ASP A 85 18.56 30.25 32.62
CA ASP A 85 18.73 31.30 31.59
C ASP A 85 20.16 31.87 31.51
N SER A 86 20.97 31.62 32.54
CA SER A 86 22.41 31.94 32.59
C SER A 86 23.27 31.19 31.56
N ARG A 87 22.74 30.14 30.90
CA ARG A 87 23.45 29.32 29.89
C ARG A 87 22.97 29.49 28.44
N GLY A 88 22.01 30.40 28.17
CA GLY A 88 21.46 30.62 26.82
C GLY A 88 22.42 31.29 25.83
N THR A 89 23.53 31.81 26.33
CA THR A 89 24.58 32.48 25.55
C THR A 89 25.95 31.87 25.88
N THR A 90 26.88 31.91 24.93
CA THR A 90 28.30 31.57 25.18
C THR A 90 28.92 32.59 26.14
N SER A 91 30.15 32.35 26.63
CA SER A 91 30.91 33.33 27.43
C SER A 91 31.16 34.68 26.74
N THR A 92 30.78 34.81 25.47
CA THR A 92 30.88 36.02 24.63
C THR A 92 29.54 36.71 24.38
N GLY A 93 28.42 36.20 24.91
CA GLY A 93 27.06 36.73 24.67
C GLY A 93 26.38 36.23 23.39
N ALA A 94 27.07 35.45 22.55
CA ALA A 94 26.50 34.87 21.32
C ALA A 94 25.56 33.67 21.61
N PRO A 95 24.56 33.38 20.75
CA PRO A 95 23.64 32.25 20.92
C PRO A 95 24.38 30.91 21.07
N HIS A 96 23.95 30.07 22.02
CA HIS A 96 24.56 28.75 22.20
C HIS A 96 23.83 27.69 21.35
N TRP A 97 24.58 26.82 20.66
CA TRP A 97 24.06 25.77 19.76
C TRP A 97 23.06 24.78 20.38
N LYS A 98 23.08 24.63 21.70
CA LYS A 98 22.09 23.81 22.44
C LYS A 98 20.71 24.47 22.53
N ALA A 99 20.66 25.79 22.54
CA ALA A 99 19.43 26.55 22.76
C ALA A 99 18.86 27.18 21.48
N HIS A 100 19.68 27.37 20.44
CA HIS A 100 19.31 28.03 19.20
C HIS A 100 19.63 27.20 17.97
N GLY A 101 18.86 27.41 16.90
CA GLY A 101 19.04 26.79 15.60
C GLY A 101 17.96 27.25 14.61
N TYR A 102 18.01 26.72 13.40
CA TYR A 102 17.12 27.09 12.30
C TYR A 102 15.94 26.12 12.24
N MET A 103 14.95 26.28 13.12
CA MET A 103 13.87 25.29 13.30
C MET A 103 12.52 25.76 12.73
N LEU A 104 11.65 24.80 12.41
CA LEU A 104 10.25 25.06 12.06
C LEU A 104 9.45 25.36 13.34
N ASP A 105 9.53 26.59 13.82
CA ASP A 105 8.93 27.08 15.07
C ASP A 105 7.47 27.53 14.95
N HIS A 106 7.06 27.88 13.74
CA HIS A 106 5.72 28.37 13.38
C HIS A 106 4.73 27.25 12.99
N ILE A 107 5.19 26.00 12.97
CA ILE A 107 4.40 24.83 12.55
C ILE A 107 4.12 23.93 13.74
N ASP A 108 2.86 23.61 13.96
CA ASP A 108 2.46 22.57 14.90
C ASP A 108 2.71 21.20 14.25
N LEU A 109 3.83 20.55 14.59
CA LEU A 109 4.19 19.21 14.12
C LEU A 109 3.18 18.11 14.54
N SER A 110 2.29 18.41 15.50
CA SER A 110 1.22 17.50 15.90
C SER A 110 -0.04 17.64 15.04
N ALA A 111 -0.21 18.78 14.36
CA ALA A 111 -1.31 19.04 13.46
C ALA A 111 -1.09 18.37 12.10
N PHE A 112 -2.13 17.75 11.55
CA PHE A 112 -2.10 17.13 10.22
C PHE A 112 -3.51 17.04 9.64
N ASP A 113 -3.69 17.50 8.40
CA ASP A 113 -4.98 17.39 7.73
C ASP A 113 -5.18 16.00 7.11
N SER A 114 -5.71 15.09 7.93
CA SER A 114 -6.04 13.73 7.50
C SER A 114 -7.14 13.64 6.43
N SER A 115 -7.85 14.72 6.09
CA SER A 115 -8.93 14.67 5.09
C SER A 115 -8.41 14.44 3.66
N PHE A 116 -7.16 14.80 3.38
CA PHE A 116 -6.53 14.65 2.08
C PHE A 116 -5.79 13.31 1.89
N PHE A 117 -5.53 12.57 2.97
CA PHE A 117 -4.68 11.37 2.95
C PHE A 117 -5.39 10.16 3.54
N SER A 118 -5.27 9.01 2.87
CA SER A 118 -5.98 7.78 3.24
C SER A 118 -5.27 6.98 4.36
N MET A 119 -5.06 7.60 5.53
CA MET A 119 -4.44 6.96 6.70
C MET A 119 -5.44 6.68 7.83
N ALA A 120 -5.23 5.59 8.57
CA ALA A 120 -6.04 5.31 9.77
C ALA A 120 -5.58 6.13 10.99
N ARG A 121 -6.45 6.39 11.98
CA ARG A 121 -6.04 7.12 13.21
C ARG A 121 -4.87 6.46 13.95
N ALA A 122 -4.80 5.13 13.97
CA ALA A 122 -3.70 4.39 14.59
C ALA A 122 -2.38 4.54 13.81
N GLU A 123 -2.47 4.66 12.48
CA GLU A 123 -1.32 4.92 11.61
C GLU A 123 -0.85 6.37 11.78
N LEU A 124 -1.77 7.33 11.76
CA LEU A 124 -1.47 8.75 12.03
C LEU A 124 -0.84 8.98 13.40
N ALA A 125 -1.18 8.18 14.41
CA ALA A 125 -0.59 8.31 15.74
C ALA A 125 0.92 7.99 15.78
N ILE A 126 1.42 7.22 14.80
CA ILE A 126 2.81 6.74 14.75
C ILE A 126 3.58 7.24 13.52
N VAL A 127 2.91 7.88 12.55
CA VAL A 127 3.55 8.47 11.37
C VAL A 127 4.43 9.64 11.81
N ASP A 128 5.66 9.65 11.33
CA ASP A 128 6.65 10.68 11.60
C ASP A 128 6.11 12.09 11.25
N PRO A 129 6.27 13.11 12.12
CA PRO A 129 5.81 14.47 11.83
C PRO A 129 6.41 15.10 10.55
N GLN A 130 7.66 14.80 10.21
CA GLN A 130 8.27 15.27 8.96
C GLN A 130 7.67 14.55 7.75
N GLN A 131 7.30 13.27 7.88
CA GLN A 131 6.55 12.55 6.85
C GLN A 131 5.15 13.15 6.63
N ARG A 132 4.47 13.61 7.68
CA ARG A 132 3.17 14.31 7.58
C ARG A 132 3.30 15.60 6.77
N LEU A 133 4.30 16.42 7.11
CA LEU A 133 4.60 17.65 6.37
C LEU A 133 4.96 17.36 4.91
N LEU A 134 5.77 16.33 4.65
CA LEU A 134 6.13 15.95 3.29
C LEU A 134 4.90 15.66 2.41
N LEU A 135 3.87 15.03 2.97
CA LEU A 135 2.65 14.71 2.24
C LEU A 135 1.83 15.95 1.89
N GLU A 136 1.65 16.85 2.86
CA GLU A 136 0.96 18.13 2.64
C GLU A 136 1.71 18.97 1.58
N LEU A 137 3.03 19.06 1.69
CA LEU A 137 3.84 19.80 0.72
C LEU A 137 3.83 19.16 -0.66
N THR A 138 3.67 17.83 -0.75
CA THR A 138 3.59 17.15 -2.04
C THR A 138 2.35 17.63 -2.79
N ARG A 139 1.24 17.75 -2.07
CA ARG A 139 -0.01 18.28 -2.61
C ARG A 139 0.15 19.73 -3.08
N GLU A 140 0.73 20.59 -2.24
CA GLU A 140 1.01 21.99 -2.58
C GLU A 140 1.93 22.11 -3.80
N CYS A 141 2.93 21.24 -3.93
CA CYS A 141 3.85 21.24 -5.06
C CYS A 141 3.13 20.92 -6.38
N PHE A 142 2.21 19.95 -6.38
CA PHE A 142 1.38 19.66 -7.55
C PHE A 142 0.42 20.80 -7.90
N GLU A 143 -0.17 21.46 -6.90
CA GLU A 143 -1.02 22.64 -7.11
C GLU A 143 -0.22 23.82 -7.67
N ASN A 144 0.99 24.03 -7.14
CA ASN A 144 1.95 25.03 -7.61
C ASN A 144 2.43 24.76 -9.06
N ALA A 145 2.46 23.49 -9.48
CA ALA A 145 2.75 23.08 -10.85
C ALA A 145 1.55 23.17 -11.81
N GLY A 146 0.35 23.49 -11.30
CA GLY A 146 -0.90 23.40 -12.07
C GLY A 146 -1.22 21.98 -12.55
N GLU A 147 -0.63 20.96 -11.93
CA GLU A 147 -0.76 19.57 -12.39
C GLU A 147 -2.00 18.93 -11.77
N THR A 148 -2.94 18.55 -12.63
CA THR A 148 -4.25 18.02 -12.24
C THR A 148 -4.43 16.55 -12.62
N ARG A 149 -3.54 16.01 -13.48
CA ARG A 149 -3.63 14.67 -14.07
C ARG A 149 -2.52 13.75 -13.57
N TRP A 150 -2.28 13.74 -12.27
CA TRP A 150 -1.28 12.86 -11.64
C TRP A 150 -1.90 11.67 -10.89
N ARG A 151 -3.19 11.72 -10.57
CA ARG A 151 -3.86 10.66 -9.80
C ARG A 151 -4.02 9.39 -10.65
N GLY A 152 -3.31 8.33 -10.26
CA GLY A 152 -3.36 7.03 -10.93
C GLY A 152 -2.33 6.86 -12.06
N GLU A 153 -1.51 7.88 -12.31
CA GLU A 153 -0.40 7.81 -13.24
C GLU A 153 0.85 7.27 -12.56
N ASP A 154 1.73 6.64 -13.33
CA ASP A 154 3.06 6.25 -12.87
C ASP A 154 3.94 7.51 -12.74
N VAL A 155 4.17 7.94 -11.50
CA VAL A 155 5.03 9.07 -11.16
C VAL A 155 6.19 8.54 -10.34
N GLY A 156 7.41 8.76 -10.80
CA GLY A 156 8.60 8.45 -10.01
C GLY A 156 8.62 9.33 -8.76
N VAL A 157 9.10 8.78 -7.65
CA VAL A 157 9.21 9.49 -6.38
C VAL A 157 10.60 9.23 -5.81
N TYR A 158 11.37 10.30 -5.60
CA TYR A 158 12.64 10.27 -4.92
C TYR A 158 12.51 11.10 -3.66
N ILE A 159 12.78 10.52 -2.49
CA ILE A 159 12.72 11.20 -1.19
C ILE A 159 14.12 11.10 -0.58
N GLY A 160 14.78 12.24 -0.40
CA GLY A 160 15.97 12.38 0.42
C GLY A 160 15.59 13.02 1.75
N SER A 161 16.04 12.45 2.86
CA SER A 161 15.89 13.02 4.21
C SER A 161 17.24 12.98 4.92
N PHE A 162 17.52 14.00 5.75
CA PHE A 162 18.74 14.13 6.53
C PHE A 162 18.34 14.55 7.95
N GLY A 163 18.45 13.67 8.95
CA GLY A 163 18.02 13.96 10.33
C GLY A 163 17.79 12.72 11.21
N GLU A 164 18.08 12.83 12.51
CA GLU A 164 18.36 11.74 13.49
C GLU A 164 17.14 11.08 14.18
N ASP A 165 15.90 11.23 13.70
CA ASP A 165 14.71 10.73 14.46
C ASP A 165 14.70 9.19 14.58
N TRP A 166 15.40 8.48 13.68
CA TRP A 166 15.59 7.03 13.76
C TRP A 166 16.55 6.58 14.87
N ASN A 167 17.43 7.46 15.36
CA ASN A 167 18.40 7.14 16.39
C ASN A 167 17.75 7.05 17.78
N ASP A 168 16.72 7.87 18.04
CA ASP A 168 15.94 7.84 19.29
C ASP A 168 15.13 6.54 19.45
N ILE A 169 14.69 5.94 18.35
CA ILE A 169 14.05 4.60 18.36
C ILE A 169 15.07 3.50 18.65
N GLN A 170 16.36 3.72 18.37
CA GLN A 170 17.44 2.76 18.59
C GLN A 170 18.09 2.85 20.00
N TYR A 171 17.84 3.91 20.77
CA TYR A 171 18.34 4.09 22.14
C TYR A 171 17.65 3.24 23.22
N HIS A 172 16.70 2.38 22.86
CA HIS A 172 16.04 1.49 23.83
C HIS A 172 16.86 0.25 24.25
N ASP A 173 18.09 0.07 23.75
CA ASP A 173 19.03 -0.97 24.23
C ASP A 173 20.30 -0.35 24.86
N ARG A 174 20.51 -0.58 26.16
CA ARG A 174 21.40 0.22 27.05
C ARG A 174 22.79 -0.36 27.28
N GLN A 175 23.23 -1.41 26.58
CA GLN A 175 24.40 -2.20 27.03
C GLN A 175 25.63 -2.27 26.11
N ASP A 176 25.92 -1.29 25.25
CA ASP A 176 27.31 -1.20 24.73
C ASP A 176 27.70 0.20 24.22
N LEU A 177 28.87 0.71 24.63
CA LEU A 177 29.43 2.00 24.15
C LEU A 177 30.89 1.79 23.77
N HIS A 178 31.20 1.91 22.48
CA HIS A 178 32.56 1.81 21.93
C HIS A 178 32.82 2.90 20.87
N LEU A 179 34.08 3.32 20.73
CA LEU A 179 34.53 4.46 19.91
C LEU A 179 34.32 4.29 18.38
N HIS A 180 33.88 3.11 17.93
CA HIS A 180 33.68 2.76 16.52
C HIS A 180 32.28 2.22 16.22
N LYS A 181 31.28 2.52 17.07
CA LYS A 181 29.89 2.01 16.98
C LYS A 181 29.04 2.66 15.85
N LEU A 182 29.65 2.83 14.68
CA LEU A 182 29.09 3.33 13.42
C LEU A 182 28.87 4.85 13.31
N THR A 183 29.13 5.34 12.10
CA THR A 183 28.83 6.65 11.49
C THR A 183 27.34 7.04 11.47
N GLY A 184 26.53 6.56 12.43
CA GLY A 184 25.18 7.04 12.72
C GLY A 184 25.24 8.18 13.74
N ALA A 185 24.90 9.38 13.30
CA ALA A 185 25.20 10.63 13.99
C ALA A 185 24.60 10.69 15.41
N LYS A 186 25.41 11.13 16.38
CA LYS A 186 24.99 11.65 17.68
C LYS A 186 25.49 13.10 17.70
N VAL A 187 24.65 14.06 18.08
CA VAL A 187 25.02 15.50 18.14
C VAL A 187 26.31 15.76 18.93
N GLU A 188 26.57 14.96 19.96
CA GLU A 188 27.80 15.01 20.78
C GLU A 188 29.06 14.55 20.02
N THR A 189 28.95 13.57 19.12
CA THR A 189 30.04 13.10 18.26
C THR A 189 30.38 14.13 17.19
N MET A 190 29.39 14.83 16.62
CA MET A 190 29.60 15.94 15.68
C MET A 190 30.25 17.16 16.35
N PHE A 191 29.90 17.45 17.61
CA PHE A 191 30.61 18.46 18.40
C PHE A 191 32.07 18.05 18.67
N ASN A 192 32.32 16.80 19.05
CA ASN A 192 33.68 16.29 19.28
C ASN A 192 34.52 16.18 18.00
N ALA A 193 33.88 16.02 16.84
CA ALA A 193 34.51 16.09 15.52
C ALA A 193 34.72 17.53 15.01
N GLY A 194 34.26 18.55 15.75
CA GLY A 194 34.47 19.96 15.42
C GLY A 194 33.69 20.48 14.21
N VAL A 195 32.61 19.80 13.80
CA VAL A 195 31.82 20.18 12.62
C VAL A 195 30.62 21.07 12.95
N LEU A 196 30.20 21.15 14.22
CA LEU A 196 29.11 22.03 14.66
C LEU A 196 29.63 23.38 15.16
N SER A 197 29.01 24.47 14.69
CA SER A 197 29.32 25.81 15.17
C SER A 197 28.90 25.97 16.63
N LYS A 198 29.77 26.53 17.48
CA LYS A 198 29.45 26.82 18.88
C LYS A 198 28.37 27.90 19.04
N GLY A 199 28.34 28.83 18.07
CA GLY A 199 27.45 29.99 18.03
C GLY A 199 26.09 29.75 17.38
N ALA A 200 25.70 28.49 17.13
CA ALA A 200 24.45 28.13 16.43
C ALA A 200 24.26 28.78 15.05
N SER A 201 25.34 29.19 14.36
CA SER A 201 25.28 29.89 13.08
C SER A 201 26.34 29.35 12.10
N SER A 202 25.90 28.96 10.90
CA SER A 202 26.80 28.57 9.80
C SER A 202 27.40 29.82 9.17
N ARG A 203 28.67 30.12 9.45
CA ARG A 203 29.36 31.31 8.92
C ARG A 203 30.15 30.95 7.65
N SER A 204 29.42 30.64 6.59
CA SER A 204 29.99 30.18 5.32
C SER A 204 30.96 31.20 4.73
N PHE A 205 32.15 30.73 4.35
CA PHE A 205 33.28 31.54 3.84
C PHE A 205 33.81 32.64 4.78
N ASP A 206 33.37 32.69 6.03
CA ASP A 206 33.85 33.67 7.02
C ASP A 206 35.19 33.21 7.63
N ALA A 207 36.10 34.14 7.92
CA ALA A 207 37.39 33.83 8.56
C ALA A 207 37.22 33.20 9.96
N GLY A 208 36.10 33.45 10.63
CA GLY A 208 35.71 32.88 11.91
C GLY A 208 34.82 31.64 11.81
N ALA A 209 34.68 31.01 10.64
CA ALA A 209 33.93 29.76 10.44
C ALA A 209 34.39 28.63 11.38
N ASP A 210 33.48 28.08 12.20
CA ASP A 210 33.76 27.05 13.21
C ASP A 210 32.83 25.83 13.13
N GLY A 211 32.05 25.71 12.05
CA GLY A 211 31.13 24.62 11.81
C GLY A 211 29.74 25.08 11.34
N TYR A 212 28.85 24.11 11.13
CA TYR A 212 27.49 24.37 10.68
C TYR A 212 26.50 24.45 11.85
N ALA A 213 25.38 25.12 11.62
CA ALA A 213 24.25 25.23 12.53
C ALA A 213 23.17 24.21 12.21
N ARG A 214 22.52 23.69 13.24
CA ARG A 214 21.39 22.76 13.09
C ARG A 214 20.18 23.52 12.53
N GLY A 215 19.43 22.85 11.66
CA GLY A 215 18.13 23.34 11.25
C GLY A 215 17.25 22.28 10.63
N GLU A 216 16.05 22.66 10.21
CA GLU A 216 15.06 21.80 9.57
C GLU A 216 14.41 22.50 8.40
N ALA A 217 14.19 21.76 7.33
CA ALA A 217 13.40 22.20 6.20
C ALA A 217 12.79 21.03 5.44
N VAL A 218 11.64 21.27 4.83
CA VAL A 218 11.03 20.35 3.87
C VAL A 218 10.91 21.08 2.54
N ASN A 219 11.48 20.52 1.48
CA ASN A 219 11.45 21.08 0.14
C ASN A 219 11.00 20.03 -0.87
N ILE A 220 10.10 20.39 -1.76
CA ILE A 220 9.59 19.48 -2.79
C ILE A 220 9.63 20.18 -4.13
N ILE A 221 10.15 19.47 -5.13
CA ILE A 221 10.11 19.90 -6.53
C ILE A 221 9.42 18.85 -7.40
N TYR A 222 8.55 19.32 -8.29
CA TYR A 222 7.95 18.50 -9.32
C TYR A 222 8.64 18.79 -10.65
N VAL A 223 9.12 17.75 -11.34
CA VAL A 223 9.99 17.89 -12.50
C VAL A 223 9.49 17.08 -13.70
N LYS A 224 9.70 17.63 -14.90
CA LYS A 224 9.38 16.98 -16.19
C LYS A 224 10.52 17.22 -17.17
N ARG A 225 10.59 16.41 -18.23
CA ARG A 225 11.41 16.81 -19.39
C ARG A 225 10.92 18.15 -19.91
N LEU A 226 11.84 19.04 -20.30
CA LEU A 226 11.49 20.40 -20.72
C LEU A 226 10.43 20.40 -21.84
N ASP A 227 10.60 19.55 -22.84
CA ASP A 227 9.64 19.46 -23.96
C ASP A 227 8.26 18.94 -23.51
N ASP A 228 8.22 18.04 -22.52
CA ASP A 228 6.96 17.55 -21.95
C ASP A 228 6.26 18.65 -21.15
N ALA A 229 7.01 19.47 -20.40
CA ALA A 229 6.47 20.61 -19.66
C ALA A 229 5.90 21.69 -20.60
N ILE A 230 6.62 22.03 -21.68
CA ILE A 230 6.17 22.97 -22.70
C ILE A 230 4.90 22.45 -23.38
N ARG A 231 4.90 21.19 -23.82
CA ARG A 231 3.73 20.57 -24.47
C ARG A 231 2.50 20.61 -23.58
N ASP A 232 2.67 20.29 -22.31
CA ASP A 232 1.55 20.18 -21.37
C ASP A 232 1.14 21.53 -20.75
N GLY A 233 1.82 22.62 -21.12
CA GLY A 233 1.51 23.97 -20.63
C GLY A 233 1.83 24.16 -19.15
N ASN A 234 2.78 23.39 -18.60
CA ASN A 234 3.19 23.55 -17.21
C ASN A 234 3.94 24.88 -17.02
N PRO A 235 3.83 25.51 -15.83
CA PRO A 235 4.74 26.58 -15.43
C PRO A 235 6.19 26.05 -15.47
N ILE A 236 7.13 26.83 -16.00
CA ILE A 236 8.56 26.48 -16.01
C ILE A 236 9.28 27.50 -15.14
N ARG A 237 9.67 27.08 -13.94
CA ARG A 237 10.32 27.96 -12.94
C ARG A 237 11.82 28.04 -13.13
N ALA A 238 12.42 26.91 -13.49
CA ALA A 238 13.83 26.79 -13.82
C ALA A 238 14.06 25.58 -14.73
N VAL A 239 15.20 25.56 -15.42
CA VAL A 239 15.61 24.45 -16.27
C VAL A 239 16.95 23.91 -15.79
N ILE A 240 16.97 22.65 -15.36
CA ILE A 240 18.19 21.89 -15.09
C ILE A 240 18.73 21.43 -16.45
N ARG A 241 19.88 21.99 -16.83
CA ARG A 241 20.51 21.73 -18.14
C ARG A 241 21.33 20.45 -18.16
N ALA A 242 22.01 20.15 -17.05
CA ALA A 242 22.75 18.91 -16.84
C ALA A 242 22.94 18.67 -15.33
N THR A 243 23.29 17.44 -14.99
CA THR A 243 23.74 17.02 -13.66
C THR A 243 24.98 16.17 -13.81
N ALA A 244 25.92 16.28 -12.88
CA ALA A 244 27.11 15.44 -12.81
C ALA A 244 27.32 14.97 -11.36
N SER A 245 28.04 13.88 -11.19
CA SER A 245 28.41 13.31 -9.89
C SER A 245 29.82 12.76 -9.96
N ASP A 246 30.62 12.94 -8.91
CA ASP A 246 31.99 12.45 -8.79
C ASP A 246 32.31 12.10 -7.33
N CYS A 247 33.51 11.63 -7.03
CA CYS A 247 34.02 11.39 -5.67
C CYS A 247 35.42 11.99 -5.46
N ASP A 248 35.72 12.38 -4.21
CA ASP A 248 37.01 12.98 -3.84
C ASP A 248 38.22 12.04 -3.98
N GLY A 249 37.98 10.75 -4.22
CA GLY A 249 39.04 9.76 -4.39
C GLY A 249 39.90 9.59 -3.13
N LYS A 250 41.23 9.54 -3.29
CA LYS A 250 42.18 9.30 -2.20
C LYS A 250 42.69 10.62 -1.62
N THR A 251 42.17 11.03 -0.47
CA THR A 251 42.61 12.22 0.28
C THR A 251 43.33 11.85 1.58
N LEU A 252 43.83 12.85 2.34
CA LEU A 252 44.57 12.66 3.61
C LEU A 252 43.70 12.16 4.79
N GLY A 253 42.43 11.85 4.54
CA GLY A 253 41.49 11.29 5.49
C GLY A 253 40.10 11.16 4.85
N LEU A 254 39.32 10.16 5.25
CA LEU A 254 38.07 9.78 4.59
C LEU A 254 37.07 10.94 4.37
N THR A 255 37.08 11.95 5.25
CA THR A 255 36.15 13.09 5.23
C THR A 255 36.78 14.40 4.74
N LYS A 256 38.02 14.34 4.22
CA LYS A 256 38.73 15.55 3.78
C LYS A 256 38.42 15.83 2.30
N PRO A 257 37.88 17.01 1.94
CA PRO A 257 37.50 17.35 0.57
C PRO A 257 38.71 17.57 -0.34
N SER A 258 38.49 17.51 -1.66
CA SER A 258 39.48 17.79 -2.71
C SER A 258 39.01 18.89 -3.66
N SER A 259 39.79 19.98 -3.77
CA SER A 259 39.52 21.02 -4.76
C SER A 259 39.63 20.50 -6.19
N GLU A 260 40.55 19.57 -6.48
CA GLU A 260 40.72 18.99 -7.81
C GLU A 260 39.49 18.18 -8.26
N ALA A 261 38.91 17.38 -7.36
CA ALA A 261 37.68 16.62 -7.64
C ALA A 261 36.48 17.56 -7.86
N HIS A 262 36.36 18.61 -7.05
CA HIS A 262 35.32 19.64 -7.25
C HIS A 262 35.48 20.33 -8.62
N GLU A 263 36.71 20.67 -9.02
CA GLU A 263 36.96 21.28 -10.34
C GLU A 263 36.57 20.34 -11.49
N ALA A 264 36.94 19.07 -11.40
CA ALA A 264 36.58 18.06 -12.39
C ALA A 264 35.06 17.93 -12.54
N LEU A 265 34.35 17.88 -11.40
CA LEU A 265 32.89 17.82 -11.34
C LEU A 265 32.22 19.03 -12.01
N ILE A 266 32.71 20.24 -11.72
CA ILE A 266 32.18 21.47 -12.33
C ILE A 266 32.38 21.43 -13.85
N ARG A 267 33.58 21.09 -14.33
CA ARG A 267 33.87 21.01 -15.77
C ARG A 267 32.99 19.97 -16.47
N ALA A 268 32.84 18.78 -15.87
CA ALA A 268 32.00 17.71 -16.39
C ALA A 268 30.53 18.17 -16.52
N SER A 269 30.00 18.89 -15.53
CA SER A 269 28.63 19.41 -15.57
C SER A 269 28.40 20.42 -16.69
N TYR A 270 29.32 21.37 -16.90
CA TYR A 270 29.21 22.36 -17.98
C TYR A 270 29.43 21.74 -19.37
N ASN A 271 30.34 20.76 -19.48
CA ASN A 271 30.53 19.99 -20.71
C ASN A 271 29.24 19.27 -21.09
N ALA A 272 28.67 18.51 -20.15
CA ALA A 272 27.39 17.84 -20.36
C ALA A 272 26.29 18.82 -20.78
N ALA A 273 26.23 20.01 -20.18
CA ALA A 273 25.25 21.04 -20.55
C ALA A 273 25.49 21.71 -21.92
N GLY A 274 26.66 21.50 -22.55
CA GLY A 274 27.10 22.22 -23.75
C GLY A 274 27.35 23.71 -23.49
N LEU A 275 27.85 24.07 -22.31
CA LEU A 275 28.01 25.45 -21.84
C LEU A 275 29.47 25.84 -21.52
N GLU A 276 30.46 25.07 -21.99
CA GLU A 276 31.88 25.31 -21.71
C GLU A 276 32.34 26.73 -22.09
N ASP A 277 31.96 27.18 -23.29
CA ASP A 277 32.25 28.52 -23.81
C ASP A 277 31.44 29.63 -23.12
N GLN A 278 30.39 29.26 -22.38
CA GLN A 278 29.50 30.19 -21.69
C GLN A 278 29.73 30.25 -20.18
N MET A 279 30.75 29.55 -19.65
CA MET A 279 31.08 29.59 -18.22
C MET A 279 31.28 31.00 -17.65
N GLY A 280 31.76 31.96 -18.45
CA GLY A 280 31.88 33.36 -18.02
C GLY A 280 30.57 34.14 -17.91
N ARG A 281 29.44 33.53 -18.30
CA ARG A 281 28.10 34.10 -18.12
C ARG A 281 27.41 33.60 -16.86
N THR A 282 28.06 32.73 -16.09
CA THR A 282 27.53 32.23 -14.82
C THR A 282 27.48 33.38 -13.83
N GLY A 283 26.27 33.80 -13.46
CA GLY A 283 26.08 34.94 -12.55
C GLY A 283 26.20 34.58 -11.07
N PHE A 284 25.89 33.33 -10.72
CA PHE A 284 25.92 32.86 -9.34
C PHE A 284 26.26 31.37 -9.27
N PHE A 285 27.03 30.98 -8.26
CA PHE A 285 27.36 29.59 -7.95
C PHE A 285 26.96 29.28 -6.51
N GLU A 286 26.04 28.34 -6.38
CA GLU A 286 25.51 27.87 -5.10
C GLU A 286 26.40 26.74 -4.58
N CYS A 287 27.18 27.04 -3.56
CA CYS A 287 28.11 26.13 -2.90
C CYS A 287 27.41 25.31 -1.80
N GLN A 288 28.03 24.19 -1.42
CA GLN A 288 27.69 23.44 -0.23
C GLN A 288 28.01 24.23 1.04
N ALA A 289 29.18 24.87 1.10
CA ALA A 289 29.68 25.84 2.07
C ALA A 289 29.07 25.72 3.47
N THR A 290 29.49 24.69 4.20
CA THR A 290 28.92 24.36 5.52
C THR A 290 29.40 25.26 6.65
N GLY A 291 30.27 26.25 6.38
CA GLY A 291 30.86 27.09 7.41
C GLY A 291 31.96 26.36 8.17
N THR A 292 32.64 25.41 7.50
CA THR A 292 33.73 24.64 8.10
C THR A 292 35.08 25.22 7.68
N SER A 293 36.04 25.24 8.60
CA SER A 293 37.38 25.77 8.35
C SER A 293 38.20 24.96 7.34
N SER A 294 37.80 23.71 7.07
CA SER A 294 38.46 22.82 6.10
C SER A 294 37.73 22.71 4.76
N GLY A 295 36.40 22.78 4.72
CA GLY A 295 35.62 22.58 3.50
C GLY A 295 35.45 23.83 2.66
N ASP A 296 35.07 24.94 3.30
CA ASP A 296 34.77 26.20 2.61
C ASP A 296 35.96 26.74 1.80
N PRO A 297 37.23 26.67 2.28
CA PRO A 297 38.37 27.10 1.48
C PRO A 297 38.62 26.24 0.24
N GLU A 298 38.44 24.92 0.32
CA GLU A 298 38.65 24.02 -0.83
C GLU A 298 37.58 24.22 -1.91
N GLU A 299 36.32 24.43 -1.50
CA GLU A 299 35.24 24.74 -2.43
C GLU A 299 35.42 26.12 -3.07
N ALA A 300 35.76 27.15 -2.29
CA ALA A 300 36.04 28.49 -2.81
C ALA A 300 37.24 28.49 -3.77
N LYS A 301 38.29 27.71 -3.46
CA LYS A 301 39.46 27.54 -4.32
C LYS A 301 39.11 26.88 -5.65
N ALA A 302 38.31 25.80 -5.64
CA ALA A 302 37.87 25.13 -6.86
C ALA A 302 37.06 26.06 -7.76
N VAL A 303 36.11 26.82 -7.18
CA VAL A 303 35.31 27.80 -7.93
C VAL A 303 36.20 28.93 -8.47
N ALA A 304 37.11 29.46 -7.64
CA ALA A 304 38.05 30.49 -8.08
C ALA A 304 38.89 30.00 -9.27
N ASN A 305 39.48 28.81 -9.22
CA ASN A 305 40.31 28.26 -10.29
C ASN A 305 39.57 28.08 -11.64
N ILE A 306 38.24 27.92 -11.62
CA ILE A 306 37.44 27.76 -12.85
C ILE A 306 36.94 29.10 -13.40
N PHE A 307 36.53 30.02 -12.52
CA PHE A 307 35.76 31.21 -12.90
C PHE A 307 36.52 32.54 -12.73
N CYS A 308 37.68 32.59 -12.06
CA CYS A 308 38.39 33.85 -11.77
C CYS A 308 38.72 34.67 -13.02
N ASP A 309 39.21 34.01 -14.08
CA ASP A 309 39.60 34.65 -15.33
C ASP A 309 38.41 34.95 -16.26
N LYS A 310 37.18 34.62 -15.84
CA LYS A 310 35.97 34.68 -16.67
C LYS A 310 35.00 35.82 -16.32
N GLY A 311 35.45 36.83 -15.58
CA GLY A 311 34.69 38.06 -15.30
C GLY A 311 34.16 38.21 -13.88
N GLY A 312 34.56 37.32 -12.95
CA GLY A 312 34.09 37.31 -11.57
C GLY A 312 32.71 36.63 -11.42
N LEU A 313 32.49 35.98 -10.29
CA LEU A 313 31.32 35.15 -10.01
C LEU A 313 30.89 35.37 -8.56
N TYR A 314 29.58 35.57 -8.34
CA TYR A 314 29.05 35.55 -6.98
C TYR A 314 28.94 34.11 -6.51
N ILE A 315 29.53 33.81 -5.36
CA ILE A 315 29.34 32.55 -4.65
C ILE A 315 28.49 32.79 -3.43
N GLY A 316 27.71 31.79 -3.04
CA GLY A 316 26.93 31.81 -1.81
C GLY A 316 26.46 30.42 -1.45
N SER A 317 25.74 30.32 -0.34
CA SER A 317 25.04 29.10 0.02
C SER A 317 23.79 29.44 0.80
N VAL A 318 22.66 28.93 0.32
CA VAL A 318 21.35 29.10 0.95
C VAL A 318 20.98 27.86 1.78
N LYS A 319 21.75 26.76 1.65
CA LYS A 319 21.45 25.45 2.26
C LYS A 319 22.25 25.13 3.53
N SER A 320 23.30 25.90 3.83
CA SER A 320 24.23 25.66 4.95
C SER A 320 23.63 25.47 6.36
N PRO A 321 22.40 25.93 6.68
CA PRO A 321 21.77 25.66 7.97
C PRO A 321 20.64 24.62 7.94
N LEU A 322 20.30 24.02 6.79
CA LEU A 322 19.03 23.29 6.63
C LEU A 322 19.26 21.77 6.56
N ASN A 323 18.70 21.01 7.50
CA ASN A 323 18.41 19.59 7.27
C ASN A 323 17.27 19.54 6.25
N VAL A 324 17.60 19.38 4.97
CA VAL A 324 16.60 19.42 3.91
C VAL A 324 16.08 18.02 3.61
N VAL A 325 14.78 17.80 3.81
CA VAL A 325 14.07 16.72 3.12
C VAL A 325 13.79 17.21 1.69
N VAL A 326 14.50 16.70 0.68
CA VAL A 326 14.25 17.01 -0.74
C VAL A 326 13.47 15.85 -1.36
N SER A 327 12.25 16.12 -1.82
CA SER A 327 11.52 15.16 -2.65
C SER A 327 11.40 15.60 -4.09
N VAL A 328 11.80 14.72 -5.03
CA VAL A 328 11.76 14.94 -6.48
C VAL A 328 10.76 13.98 -7.10
N PHE A 329 9.78 14.51 -7.81
CA PHE A 329 8.75 13.72 -8.49
C PHE A 329 8.91 13.81 -10.02
N PRO A 330 9.61 12.86 -10.68
CA PRO A 330 9.67 12.81 -12.13
C PRO A 330 8.46 12.10 -12.74
N GLN A 331 7.77 12.74 -13.69
CA GLN A 331 6.82 12.06 -14.57
C GLN A 331 7.50 11.72 -15.91
N MET A 332 8.16 10.55 -15.98
CA MET A 332 8.74 10.04 -17.22
C MET A 332 7.81 9.00 -17.85
N ARG A 333 7.13 9.36 -18.94
CA ARG A 333 6.38 8.38 -19.74
C ARG A 333 7.36 7.42 -20.43
N CYS A 334 7.36 6.15 -20.02
CA CYS A 334 7.94 5.05 -20.79
C CYS A 334 7.20 4.94 -22.13
N ARG A 335 7.89 5.20 -23.25
CA ARG A 335 7.35 4.99 -24.60
C ARG A 335 7.34 3.48 -24.91
N GLY A 336 6.39 2.75 -24.34
CA GLY A 336 5.99 1.44 -24.83
C GLY A 336 4.99 1.60 -25.98
N ARG A 337 5.32 1.02 -27.15
CA ARG A 337 4.44 0.95 -28.32
C ARG A 337 3.18 0.16 -27.94
N LYS A 338 2.06 0.84 -27.67
CA LYS A 338 0.75 0.17 -27.51
C LYS A 338 0.22 -0.18 -28.90
N THR A 339 0.29 -1.45 -29.28
CA THR A 339 -0.54 -1.99 -30.35
C THR A 339 -2.00 -1.88 -29.94
N ALA A 340 -2.81 -1.26 -30.80
CA ALA A 340 -4.25 -1.14 -30.60
C ALA A 340 -4.89 -2.54 -30.67
N MET A 341 -5.19 -3.13 -29.51
CA MET A 341 -6.20 -4.19 -29.42
C MET A 341 -7.57 -3.53 -29.23
N SER A 342 -8.60 -4.10 -29.86
CA SER A 342 -9.99 -3.73 -29.61
C SER A 342 -10.25 -3.79 -28.11
N VAL A 343 -10.67 -2.66 -27.52
CA VAL A 343 -10.99 -2.58 -26.10
C VAL A 343 -12.18 -3.51 -25.83
N PRO A 344 -12.02 -4.59 -25.05
CA PRO A 344 -13.15 -5.44 -24.69
C PRO A 344 -14.19 -4.62 -23.92
N PRO A 345 -15.49 -4.91 -24.05
CA PRO A 345 -16.52 -4.20 -23.31
C PRO A 345 -16.21 -4.23 -21.81
N LEU A 346 -16.26 -3.07 -21.16
CA LEU A 346 -15.93 -2.93 -19.74
C LEU A 346 -17.21 -3.05 -18.90
N TYR A 347 -17.13 -3.68 -17.73
CA TYR A 347 -18.16 -3.64 -16.70
C TYR A 347 -17.60 -2.98 -15.44
N LYS A 348 -18.49 -2.38 -14.63
CA LYS A 348 -18.11 -1.70 -13.38
C LYS A 348 -18.43 -2.60 -12.21
N ARG A 349 -17.52 -2.66 -11.23
CA ARG A 349 -17.66 -3.41 -9.99
C ARG A 349 -17.34 -2.52 -8.79
N LEU A 350 -18.09 -2.63 -7.71
CA LEU A 350 -17.78 -2.04 -6.43
C LEU A 350 -16.77 -2.93 -5.69
N GLU A 351 -15.61 -2.39 -5.35
CA GLU A 351 -14.52 -3.11 -4.69
C GLU A 351 -14.19 -2.47 -3.34
N ILE A 352 -13.77 -3.31 -2.38
CA ILE A 352 -13.32 -2.87 -1.06
C ILE A 352 -11.87 -2.43 -1.19
N GLY A 353 -11.61 -1.13 -1.24
CA GLY A 353 -10.24 -0.61 -1.34
C GLY A 353 -9.37 -0.93 -0.11
N LYS A 354 -9.94 -0.89 1.10
CA LYS A 354 -9.27 -1.20 2.38
C LYS A 354 -10.27 -1.86 3.34
N ARG A 355 -10.07 -3.15 3.62
CA ARG A 355 -10.89 -3.91 4.59
C ARG A 355 -10.89 -3.19 5.95
N GLY A 356 -12.05 -3.11 6.59
CA GLY A 356 -12.24 -2.37 7.84
C GLY A 356 -12.69 -0.92 7.67
N SER A 357 -12.78 -0.42 6.43
CA SER A 357 -13.28 0.93 6.14
C SER A 357 -14.33 0.91 5.03
N LEU A 358 -15.58 1.19 5.37
CA LEU A 358 -16.66 1.34 4.38
C LEU A 358 -16.44 2.53 3.43
N LYS A 359 -15.66 3.54 3.85
CA LYS A 359 -15.30 4.68 3.00
C LYS A 359 -14.35 4.31 1.86
N SER A 360 -13.75 3.13 1.92
CA SER A 360 -12.85 2.63 0.88
C SER A 360 -13.58 1.95 -0.28
N LEU A 361 -14.89 1.76 -0.17
CA LEU A 361 -15.71 1.22 -1.26
C LEU A 361 -15.63 2.14 -2.48
N GLN A 362 -15.23 1.57 -3.61
CA GLN A 362 -15.07 2.33 -4.84
C GLN A 362 -15.46 1.51 -6.06
N TRP A 363 -16.05 2.17 -7.04
CA TRP A 363 -16.33 1.56 -8.34
C TRP A 363 -15.04 1.47 -9.15
N ILE A 364 -14.77 0.29 -9.70
CA ILE A 364 -13.64 0.00 -10.58
C ILE A 364 -14.15 -0.57 -11.92
N GLU A 365 -13.44 -0.29 -13.00
CA GLU A 365 -13.71 -0.88 -14.32
C GLU A 365 -12.89 -2.16 -14.55
N ARG A 366 -13.54 -3.20 -15.07
CA ARG A 366 -12.92 -4.49 -15.44
C ARG A 366 -13.32 -4.88 -16.87
N PRO A 367 -12.43 -5.52 -17.65
CA PRO A 367 -12.79 -6.07 -18.95
C PRO A 367 -13.78 -7.23 -18.80
N LEU A 368 -14.69 -7.39 -19.77
CA LEU A 368 -15.44 -8.63 -19.93
C LEU A 368 -14.44 -9.77 -20.10
N LEU A 369 -14.58 -10.82 -19.28
CA LEU A 369 -13.89 -12.09 -19.50
C LEU A 369 -14.56 -12.86 -20.64
N ASP A 370 -13.84 -13.84 -21.20
CA ASP A 370 -14.10 -14.63 -22.42
C ASP A 370 -15.54 -15.17 -22.61
N ASP A 371 -15.83 -15.66 -23.82
CA ASP A 371 -17.12 -16.26 -24.23
C ASP A 371 -17.73 -17.20 -23.17
N LEU A 372 -19.07 -17.18 -23.05
CA LEU A 372 -19.80 -18.06 -22.13
C LEU A 372 -19.55 -19.53 -22.45
N THR A 373 -19.27 -20.34 -21.44
CA THR A 373 -19.05 -21.79 -21.58
C THR A 373 -20.19 -22.57 -20.93
N GLY A 374 -20.68 -23.62 -21.60
CA GLY A 374 -21.66 -24.56 -21.03
C GLY A 374 -22.96 -23.91 -20.53
N GLU A 375 -23.29 -24.14 -19.24
CA GLU A 375 -24.53 -23.70 -18.57
C GLU A 375 -24.44 -22.30 -17.91
N GLU A 376 -23.63 -21.39 -18.43
CA GLU A 376 -23.43 -20.06 -17.82
C GLU A 376 -24.31 -18.98 -18.45
N VAL A 377 -24.59 -17.93 -17.68
CA VAL A 377 -25.37 -16.77 -18.11
C VAL A 377 -24.70 -15.47 -17.66
N TYR A 378 -24.74 -14.46 -18.53
CA TYR A 378 -24.45 -13.08 -18.16
C TYR A 378 -25.74 -12.36 -17.79
N ILE A 379 -25.73 -11.66 -16.66
CA ILE A 379 -26.87 -10.88 -16.17
C ILE A 379 -26.44 -9.42 -16.08
N ASP A 380 -27.14 -8.54 -16.79
CA ASP A 380 -27.06 -7.09 -16.61
C ASP A 380 -27.82 -6.75 -15.33
N ILE A 381 -27.07 -6.41 -14.27
CA ILE A 381 -27.61 -6.23 -12.92
C ILE A 381 -28.38 -4.92 -12.87
N ARG A 382 -29.63 -4.99 -12.43
CA ARG A 382 -30.48 -3.82 -12.17
C ARG A 382 -30.54 -3.48 -10.69
N ALA A 383 -30.45 -4.50 -9.84
CA ALA A 383 -30.58 -4.30 -8.41
C ALA A 383 -29.87 -5.42 -7.61
N VAL A 384 -29.38 -5.09 -6.42
CA VAL A 384 -28.55 -5.97 -5.59
C VAL A 384 -29.13 -6.07 -4.18
N GLY A 385 -29.26 -7.28 -3.64
CA GLY A 385 -29.65 -7.49 -2.25
C GLY A 385 -28.47 -7.27 -1.30
N MET A 386 -28.60 -6.33 -0.36
CA MET A 386 -27.57 -6.06 0.65
C MET A 386 -27.73 -6.97 1.86
N ASN A 387 -26.74 -7.81 2.11
CA ASN A 387 -26.74 -8.77 3.20
C ASN A 387 -25.84 -8.33 4.36
N PHE A 388 -26.16 -8.78 5.59
CA PHE A 388 -25.30 -8.52 6.76
C PHE A 388 -23.87 -9.03 6.52
N LYS A 389 -23.73 -10.18 5.83
CA LYS A 389 -22.45 -10.76 5.40
C LYS A 389 -21.60 -9.75 4.63
N ASP A 390 -22.20 -8.95 3.74
CA ASP A 390 -21.47 -7.98 2.92
C ASP A 390 -20.84 -6.90 3.79
N THR A 391 -21.57 -6.41 4.79
CA THR A 391 -21.06 -5.44 5.76
C THR A 391 -19.92 -6.02 6.58
N VAL A 392 -20.05 -7.26 7.05
CA VAL A 392 -19.02 -7.91 7.88
C VAL A 392 -17.75 -8.21 7.07
N VAL A 393 -17.88 -8.54 5.78
CA VAL A 393 -16.77 -8.67 4.82
C VAL A 393 -16.10 -7.31 4.58
N ALA A 394 -16.87 -6.26 4.28
CA ALA A 394 -16.34 -4.93 4.04
C ALA A 394 -15.62 -4.35 5.28
N MET A 395 -16.12 -4.67 6.47
CA MET A 395 -15.51 -4.32 7.76
C MET A 395 -14.31 -5.21 8.13
N GLY A 396 -13.93 -6.19 7.31
CA GLY A 396 -12.76 -7.05 7.56
C GLY A 396 -12.90 -7.99 8.76
N ILE A 397 -14.11 -8.16 9.29
CA ILE A 397 -14.39 -9.04 10.44
C ILE A 397 -14.44 -10.51 9.98
N ILE A 398 -14.85 -10.77 8.74
CA ILE A 398 -14.78 -12.08 8.09
C ILE A 398 -14.04 -11.96 6.75
N ASN A 399 -13.31 -13.01 6.38
CA ASN A 399 -12.74 -13.11 5.03
C ASN A 399 -13.87 -13.31 4.01
N GLY A 400 -13.83 -12.54 2.92
CA GLY A 400 -14.63 -12.82 1.73
C GLY A 400 -14.27 -14.20 1.14
N PRO A 401 -15.14 -14.78 0.30
CA PRO A 401 -14.83 -16.02 -0.38
C PRO A 401 -13.54 -15.88 -1.19
N THR A 402 -12.61 -16.81 -1.02
CA THR A 402 -11.33 -16.86 -1.74
C THR A 402 -11.55 -17.44 -3.14
N GLY A 403 -11.26 -16.66 -4.19
CA GLY A 403 -11.37 -17.02 -5.60
C GLY A 403 -11.04 -15.80 -6.47
N ALA A 404 -10.86 -15.98 -7.79
CA ALA A 404 -10.47 -14.91 -8.70
C ALA A 404 -11.47 -13.73 -8.66
N GLY A 405 -11.06 -12.66 -7.99
CA GLY A 405 -11.81 -11.41 -7.82
C GLY A 405 -12.22 -11.17 -6.37
N ASP A 406 -11.64 -10.13 -5.74
CA ASP A 406 -12.04 -9.57 -4.44
C ASP A 406 -13.46 -8.95 -4.41
N GLY A 407 -14.36 -9.42 -5.28
CA GLY A 407 -15.75 -9.01 -5.35
C GLY A 407 -16.55 -9.50 -4.14
N PHE A 408 -17.52 -8.71 -3.72
CA PHE A 408 -18.43 -9.06 -2.63
C PHE A 408 -19.88 -8.87 -3.09
N GLY A 409 -20.85 -9.29 -2.28
CA GLY A 409 -22.24 -9.47 -2.70
C GLY A 409 -22.54 -10.94 -3.02
N VAL A 410 -23.78 -11.35 -2.74
CA VAL A 410 -24.22 -12.75 -2.83
C VAL A 410 -25.51 -12.96 -3.63
N GLU A 411 -26.19 -11.89 -4.02
CA GLU A 411 -27.46 -11.96 -4.76
C GLU A 411 -27.71 -10.69 -5.58
N CYS A 412 -28.49 -10.82 -6.66
CA CYS A 412 -28.92 -9.72 -7.50
C CYS A 412 -30.21 -10.06 -8.27
N SER A 413 -30.75 -9.05 -8.93
CA SER A 413 -31.76 -9.18 -9.96
C SER A 413 -31.41 -8.31 -11.18
N GLY A 414 -31.81 -8.77 -12.36
CA GLY A 414 -31.43 -8.13 -13.60
C GLY A 414 -31.99 -8.81 -14.84
N VAL A 415 -31.39 -8.50 -15.98
CA VAL A 415 -31.83 -9.01 -17.29
C VAL A 415 -30.74 -9.92 -17.87
N GLY A 416 -31.12 -11.10 -18.37
CA GLY A 416 -30.20 -12.00 -19.07
C GLY A 416 -29.65 -11.33 -20.33
N ARG A 417 -28.34 -11.09 -20.38
CA ARG A 417 -27.65 -10.46 -21.52
C ARG A 417 -27.21 -11.49 -22.57
N ALA A 418 -26.68 -12.61 -22.09
CA ALA A 418 -26.21 -13.71 -22.92
C ALA A 418 -26.36 -15.01 -22.15
N VAL A 419 -26.61 -16.10 -22.87
CA VAL A 419 -26.79 -17.46 -22.34
C VAL A 419 -25.82 -18.38 -23.04
N GLY A 420 -25.20 -19.28 -22.28
CA GLY A 420 -24.29 -20.31 -22.78
C GLY A 420 -25.03 -21.38 -23.59
N PRO A 421 -24.30 -22.16 -24.39
CA PRO A 421 -24.89 -23.08 -25.36
C PRO A 421 -25.72 -24.21 -24.73
N ASP A 422 -25.45 -24.59 -23.47
CA ASP A 422 -26.14 -25.70 -22.79
C ASP A 422 -27.33 -25.24 -21.93
N VAL A 423 -27.61 -23.92 -21.91
CA VAL A 423 -28.73 -23.34 -21.15
C VAL A 423 -30.05 -23.51 -21.91
N THR A 424 -31.03 -24.17 -21.30
CA THR A 424 -32.32 -24.49 -21.96
C THR A 424 -33.52 -23.77 -21.35
N ASP A 425 -33.39 -23.29 -20.12
CA ASP A 425 -34.46 -22.75 -19.29
C ASP A 425 -34.45 -21.22 -19.17
N LEU A 426 -33.40 -20.56 -19.66
CA LEU A 426 -33.24 -19.10 -19.70
C LEU A 426 -32.92 -18.63 -21.12
N SER A 427 -33.31 -17.40 -21.43
CA SER A 427 -33.11 -16.75 -22.73
C SER A 427 -32.63 -15.31 -22.55
N VAL A 428 -31.98 -14.78 -23.57
CA VAL A 428 -31.59 -13.35 -23.60
C VAL A 428 -32.84 -12.48 -23.48
N GLY A 429 -32.80 -11.48 -22.61
CA GLY A 429 -33.92 -10.59 -22.30
C GLY A 429 -34.79 -11.03 -21.12
N ASP A 430 -34.64 -12.27 -20.63
CA ASP A 430 -35.39 -12.73 -19.46
C ASP A 430 -35.07 -11.88 -18.22
N ARG A 431 -36.11 -11.50 -17.48
CA ARG A 431 -35.99 -10.91 -16.15
C ARG A 431 -35.65 -12.02 -15.17
N VAL A 432 -34.55 -11.89 -14.44
CA VAL A 432 -34.07 -12.94 -13.53
C VAL A 432 -33.66 -12.38 -12.18
N MET A 433 -33.78 -13.21 -11.14
CA MET A 433 -33.05 -13.05 -9.88
C MET A 433 -32.02 -14.17 -9.75
N ALA A 434 -30.87 -13.89 -9.16
CA ALA A 434 -29.77 -14.85 -9.08
C ALA A 434 -29.04 -14.78 -7.73
N ILE A 435 -28.58 -15.96 -7.28
CA ILE A 435 -27.69 -16.10 -6.11
C ILE A 435 -26.28 -16.42 -6.57
N THR A 436 -25.38 -15.44 -6.48
CA THR A 436 -24.03 -15.57 -7.01
C THR A 436 -23.05 -14.61 -6.34
N GLN A 437 -21.76 -14.79 -6.60
CA GLN A 437 -20.75 -13.87 -6.07
C GLN A 437 -20.61 -12.65 -6.97
N ASP A 438 -19.99 -11.62 -6.40
CA ASP A 438 -19.58 -10.43 -7.14
C ASP A 438 -20.76 -9.68 -7.76
N THR A 439 -21.81 -9.49 -6.94
CA THR A 439 -23.07 -8.90 -7.40
C THR A 439 -23.14 -7.39 -7.24
N TYR A 440 -22.24 -6.75 -6.48
CA TYR A 440 -22.12 -5.29 -6.54
C TYR A 440 -21.39 -4.85 -7.81
N ALA A 441 -21.96 -5.17 -8.96
CA ALA A 441 -21.42 -4.88 -10.27
C ALA A 441 -22.55 -4.47 -11.22
N THR A 442 -22.21 -3.88 -12.36
CA THR A 442 -23.19 -3.60 -13.43
C THR A 442 -23.56 -4.85 -14.20
N MET A 443 -22.74 -5.90 -14.10
CA MET A 443 -22.95 -7.19 -14.74
C MET A 443 -22.32 -8.28 -13.88
N THR A 444 -22.91 -9.47 -13.87
CA THR A 444 -22.31 -10.67 -13.28
C THR A 444 -22.43 -11.88 -14.21
N ARG A 445 -21.52 -12.84 -14.03
CA ARG A 445 -21.52 -14.15 -14.69
C ARG A 445 -21.88 -15.20 -13.66
N THR A 446 -22.83 -16.08 -13.98
CA THR A 446 -23.23 -17.14 -13.06
C THR A 446 -23.74 -18.37 -13.79
N ALA A 447 -23.91 -19.48 -13.09
CA ALA A 447 -24.54 -20.67 -13.64
C ALA A 447 -26.06 -20.46 -13.78
N ALA A 448 -26.67 -20.95 -14.86
CA ALA A 448 -28.12 -20.89 -15.09
C ALA A 448 -28.91 -21.51 -13.92
N SER A 449 -28.38 -22.58 -13.32
CA SER A 449 -28.97 -23.24 -12.13
C SER A 449 -29.07 -22.35 -10.88
N ARG A 450 -28.40 -21.19 -10.86
CA ARG A 450 -28.45 -20.21 -9.78
C ARG A 450 -29.34 -19.00 -10.08
N SER A 451 -30.04 -19.03 -11.21
CA SER A 451 -30.86 -17.94 -11.72
C SER A 451 -32.29 -18.42 -11.95
N ILE A 452 -33.28 -17.59 -11.61
CA ILE A 452 -34.71 -17.90 -11.76
C ILE A 452 -35.41 -16.74 -12.43
N LYS A 453 -36.31 -17.04 -13.38
CA LYS A 453 -37.15 -16.04 -14.03
C LYS A 453 -38.08 -15.39 -13.02
N ILE A 454 -38.18 -14.08 -13.06
CA ILE A 454 -39.13 -13.33 -12.25
C ILE A 454 -40.32 -12.88 -13.12
N PRO A 455 -41.55 -12.91 -12.59
CA PRO A 455 -42.72 -12.35 -13.25
C PRO A 455 -42.56 -10.87 -13.63
N ASP A 456 -43.30 -10.44 -14.66
CA ASP A 456 -43.26 -9.06 -15.16
C ASP A 456 -43.86 -8.04 -14.20
N ASP A 457 -44.75 -8.47 -13.30
CA ASP A 457 -45.42 -7.63 -12.31
C ASP A 457 -44.54 -7.30 -11.10
N LEU A 458 -43.39 -7.97 -10.94
CA LEU A 458 -42.45 -7.70 -9.86
C LEU A 458 -41.27 -6.87 -10.33
N SER A 459 -40.98 -5.81 -9.59
CA SER A 459 -39.83 -4.95 -9.85
C SER A 459 -38.51 -5.66 -9.48
N PHE A 460 -37.40 -5.27 -10.12
CA PHE A 460 -36.07 -5.78 -9.75
C PHE A 460 -35.76 -5.48 -8.28
N GLU A 461 -36.21 -4.33 -7.77
CA GLU A 461 -36.09 -3.89 -6.38
C GLU A 461 -36.95 -4.68 -5.39
N GLU A 462 -38.03 -5.30 -5.84
CA GLU A 462 -38.80 -6.18 -4.96
C GLU A 462 -38.06 -7.50 -4.77
N VAL A 463 -37.40 -7.99 -5.82
CA VAL A 463 -36.84 -9.34 -5.86
C VAL A 463 -35.36 -9.47 -5.49
N ALA A 464 -34.54 -8.42 -5.54
CA ALA A 464 -33.08 -8.61 -5.47
C ALA A 464 -32.55 -9.12 -4.13
N GLY A 465 -33.30 -8.97 -3.04
CA GLY A 465 -32.93 -9.51 -1.72
C GLY A 465 -33.61 -10.84 -1.38
N MET A 466 -34.39 -11.41 -2.30
CA MET A 466 -35.08 -12.69 -2.13
C MET A 466 -34.15 -13.92 -2.24
N PRO A 467 -33.19 -13.97 -3.20
CA PRO A 467 -32.43 -15.19 -3.48
C PRO A 467 -31.69 -15.77 -2.27
N CYS A 468 -31.28 -14.94 -1.31
CA CYS A 468 -30.58 -15.33 -0.10
C CYS A 468 -31.55 -15.60 1.07
N VAL A 469 -32.49 -14.69 1.33
CA VAL A 469 -33.34 -14.76 2.53
C VAL A 469 -34.37 -15.87 2.45
N SER A 470 -35.00 -16.08 1.29
CA SER A 470 -36.11 -17.03 1.16
C SER A 470 -35.64 -18.49 1.27
N PRO A 471 -34.59 -18.93 0.54
CA PRO A 471 -34.05 -20.28 0.73
C PRO A 471 -33.54 -20.55 2.15
N THR A 472 -33.00 -19.53 2.83
CA THR A 472 -32.54 -19.65 4.23
C THR A 472 -33.71 -19.99 5.15
N VAL A 473 -34.82 -19.26 5.04
CA VAL A 473 -36.00 -19.47 5.88
C VAL A 473 -36.68 -20.79 5.55
N ILE A 474 -36.87 -21.12 4.27
CA ILE A 474 -37.50 -22.39 3.86
C ILE A 474 -36.65 -23.56 4.32
N HIS A 475 -35.34 -23.51 4.08
CA HIS A 475 -34.46 -24.59 4.50
C HIS A 475 -34.47 -24.75 6.02
N GLY A 476 -34.39 -23.65 6.77
CA GLY A 476 -34.34 -23.70 8.23
C GLY A 476 -35.65 -24.07 8.89
N ILE A 477 -36.73 -23.36 8.57
CA ILE A 477 -38.01 -23.50 9.27
C ILE A 477 -38.83 -24.67 8.72
N VAL A 478 -38.88 -24.84 7.39
CA VAL A 478 -39.74 -25.86 6.77
C VAL A 478 -39.03 -27.20 6.69
N ASN A 479 -37.78 -27.23 6.20
CA ASN A 479 -37.11 -28.51 5.93
C ASN A 479 -36.40 -29.10 7.16
N LEU A 480 -35.77 -28.27 7.99
CA LEU A 480 -35.02 -28.72 9.17
C LEU A 480 -35.90 -28.74 10.43
N ALA A 481 -36.43 -27.58 10.83
CA ALA A 481 -37.27 -27.46 12.02
C ALA A 481 -38.67 -28.08 11.84
N ARG A 482 -39.12 -28.27 10.59
CA ARG A 482 -40.42 -28.83 10.24
C ARG A 482 -41.56 -28.16 11.00
N LEU A 483 -41.57 -26.83 11.00
CA LEU A 483 -42.60 -26.07 11.71
C LEU A 483 -44.00 -26.39 11.14
N GLU A 484 -44.90 -26.81 12.02
CA GLU A 484 -46.25 -27.23 11.67
C GLU A 484 -47.31 -26.17 12.04
N LYS A 485 -48.49 -26.31 11.43
CA LYS A 485 -49.68 -25.53 11.77
C LYS A 485 -49.99 -25.66 13.26
N GLY A 486 -50.26 -24.55 13.94
CA GLY A 486 -50.58 -24.54 15.37
C GLY A 486 -49.38 -24.51 16.32
N GLN A 487 -48.14 -24.65 15.82
CA GLN A 487 -46.93 -24.44 16.62
C GLN A 487 -46.59 -22.96 16.83
N THR A 488 -45.62 -22.69 17.69
CA THR A 488 -45.15 -21.36 18.09
C THR A 488 -43.70 -21.13 17.68
N ILE A 489 -43.37 -19.89 17.32
CA ILE A 489 -42.01 -19.55 16.89
C ILE A 489 -41.53 -18.23 17.51
N LEU A 490 -40.25 -18.17 17.86
CA LEU A 490 -39.52 -16.93 18.16
C LEU A 490 -38.60 -16.56 16.98
N ILE A 491 -38.77 -15.36 16.45
CA ILE A 491 -37.99 -14.81 15.34
C ILE A 491 -37.13 -13.65 15.85
N HIS A 492 -35.82 -13.85 15.91
CA HIS A 492 -34.90 -12.78 16.26
C HIS A 492 -34.67 -11.81 15.09
N SER A 493 -34.41 -10.54 15.42
CA SER A 493 -34.21 -9.48 14.43
C SER A 493 -35.33 -9.43 13.38
N ALA A 494 -36.58 -9.50 13.83
CA ALA A 494 -37.76 -9.76 13.00
C ALA A 494 -38.01 -8.74 11.88
N CYS A 495 -37.51 -7.50 12.00
CA CYS A 495 -37.56 -6.49 10.93
C CYS A 495 -36.33 -6.51 10.00
N GLY A 496 -35.49 -7.55 10.05
CA GLY A 496 -34.44 -7.83 9.07
C GLY A 496 -34.97 -8.64 7.88
N GLY A 497 -34.16 -8.81 6.83
CA GLY A 497 -34.58 -9.54 5.61
C GLY A 497 -35.10 -10.95 5.89
N VAL A 498 -34.28 -11.78 6.56
CA VAL A 498 -34.68 -13.14 6.98
C VAL A 498 -35.88 -13.11 7.93
N GLY A 499 -35.92 -12.20 8.90
CA GLY A 499 -37.00 -12.12 9.88
C GLY A 499 -38.36 -11.83 9.23
N LEU A 500 -38.40 -10.95 8.23
CA LEU A 500 -39.62 -10.61 7.51
C LEU A 500 -40.09 -11.76 6.60
N ALA A 501 -39.16 -12.42 5.91
CA ALA A 501 -39.45 -13.62 5.14
C ALA A 501 -40.00 -14.75 6.04
N ALA A 502 -39.43 -14.92 7.24
CA ALA A 502 -39.91 -15.87 8.24
C ALA A 502 -41.34 -15.56 8.70
N ILE A 503 -41.70 -14.31 8.96
CA ILE A 503 -43.07 -13.95 9.35
C ILE A 503 -44.08 -14.31 8.25
N TYR A 504 -43.76 -14.04 6.98
CA TYR A 504 -44.63 -14.41 5.85
C TYR A 504 -44.82 -15.92 5.74
N ILE A 505 -43.73 -16.70 5.79
CA ILE A 505 -43.79 -18.16 5.70
C ILE A 505 -44.56 -18.75 6.90
N CYS A 506 -44.33 -18.26 8.11
CA CYS A 506 -45.07 -18.69 9.30
C CYS A 506 -46.59 -18.43 9.19
N ARG A 507 -46.99 -17.30 8.58
CA ARG A 507 -48.41 -17.01 8.30
C ARG A 507 -49.01 -17.97 7.28
N MET A 508 -48.26 -18.34 6.24
CA MET A 508 -48.70 -19.34 5.26
C MET A 508 -48.85 -20.74 5.87
N ILE A 509 -47.95 -21.13 6.78
CA ILE A 509 -48.04 -22.41 7.52
C ILE A 509 -49.24 -22.41 8.48
N GLY A 510 -49.65 -21.24 8.99
CA GLY A 510 -50.73 -21.12 9.98
C GLY A 510 -50.26 -21.45 11.39
N VAL A 511 -49.08 -20.96 11.78
CA VAL A 511 -48.57 -21.08 13.15
C VAL A 511 -49.50 -20.39 14.15
N ASN A 512 -49.57 -20.88 15.39
CA ASN A 512 -50.46 -20.35 16.43
C ASN A 512 -50.02 -18.95 16.91
N LYS A 513 -48.76 -18.81 17.32
CA LYS A 513 -48.20 -17.54 17.79
C LYS A 513 -46.80 -17.30 17.24
N ILE A 514 -46.57 -16.07 16.79
CA ILE A 514 -45.25 -15.57 16.44
C ILE A 514 -44.82 -14.61 17.55
N TYR A 515 -43.64 -14.86 18.10
CA TYR A 515 -42.91 -13.96 18.97
C TYR A 515 -41.73 -13.38 18.20
N ALA A 516 -41.38 -12.12 18.47
CA ALA A 516 -40.39 -11.40 17.70
C ALA A 516 -39.47 -10.57 18.59
N THR A 517 -38.21 -10.39 18.17
CA THR A 517 -37.35 -9.37 18.78
C THR A 517 -36.93 -8.29 17.79
N VAL A 518 -36.89 -7.04 18.26
CA VAL A 518 -36.50 -5.87 17.47
C VAL A 518 -35.62 -4.91 18.27
N GLY A 519 -34.85 -4.09 17.57
CA GLY A 519 -33.86 -3.18 18.17
C GLY A 519 -34.31 -1.73 18.34
N SER A 520 -35.54 -1.35 17.99
CA SER A 520 -36.04 0.03 18.12
C SER A 520 -37.57 0.09 18.25
N PRO A 521 -38.14 1.14 18.88
CA PRO A 521 -39.58 1.35 18.97
C PRO A 521 -40.29 1.43 17.61
N ASP A 522 -39.70 2.08 16.61
CA ASP A 522 -40.30 2.17 15.26
C ASP A 522 -40.51 0.79 14.62
N LYS A 523 -39.60 -0.15 14.91
CA LYS A 523 -39.73 -1.53 14.44
C LYS A 523 -40.83 -2.30 15.17
N VAL A 524 -41.09 -1.97 16.44
CA VAL A 524 -42.25 -2.51 17.18
C VAL A 524 -43.54 -2.04 16.51
N GLN A 525 -43.64 -0.74 16.22
CA GLN A 525 -44.80 -0.15 15.57
C GLN A 525 -45.04 -0.80 14.19
N TYR A 526 -43.98 -0.93 13.38
CA TYR A 526 -44.05 -1.58 12.07
C TYR A 526 -44.62 -3.01 12.12
N LEU A 527 -44.16 -3.84 13.06
CA LEU A 527 -44.67 -5.21 13.22
C LEU A 527 -46.12 -5.25 13.70
N THR A 528 -46.51 -4.29 14.53
CA THR A 528 -47.88 -4.16 15.03
C THR A 528 -48.82 -3.75 13.89
N ASP A 529 -48.47 -2.72 13.12
CA ASP A 529 -49.34 -2.16 12.08
C ASP A 529 -49.40 -3.05 10.83
N THR A 530 -48.25 -3.61 10.41
CA THR A 530 -48.16 -4.38 9.16
C THR A 530 -48.55 -5.83 9.37
N PHE A 531 -48.17 -6.42 10.50
CA PHE A 531 -48.34 -7.84 10.78
C PHE A 531 -49.31 -8.14 11.93
N GLY A 532 -49.98 -7.14 12.51
CA GLY A 532 -50.95 -7.35 13.58
C GLY A 532 -50.37 -8.09 14.78
N LEU A 533 -49.05 -8.05 14.99
CA LEU A 533 -48.40 -8.75 16.08
C LEU A 533 -48.72 -8.04 17.40
N PRO A 534 -49.26 -8.72 18.43
CA PRO A 534 -49.53 -8.10 19.70
C PRO A 534 -48.28 -7.51 20.33
N ARG A 535 -48.39 -6.33 20.96
CA ARG A 535 -47.26 -5.69 21.64
C ARG A 535 -46.62 -6.61 22.68
N SER A 536 -47.39 -7.48 23.35
CA SER A 536 -46.91 -8.47 24.31
C SER A 536 -46.01 -9.55 23.69
N HIS A 537 -46.04 -9.73 22.37
CA HIS A 537 -45.22 -10.72 21.65
C HIS A 537 -43.93 -10.14 21.05
N ILE A 538 -43.67 -8.84 21.23
CA ILE A 538 -42.52 -8.13 20.65
C ILE A 538 -41.56 -7.71 21.77
N PHE A 539 -40.32 -8.18 21.73
CA PHE A 539 -39.31 -7.96 22.76
C PHE A 539 -38.05 -7.24 22.24
N SER A 540 -37.17 -6.80 23.15
CA SER A 540 -35.88 -6.21 22.79
C SER A 540 -34.95 -7.25 22.17
N SER A 541 -34.25 -6.90 21.09
CA SER A 541 -33.17 -7.70 20.53
C SER A 541 -31.78 -7.29 21.02
N ARG A 542 -31.68 -6.31 21.93
CA ARG A 542 -30.40 -5.74 22.39
C ARG A 542 -29.93 -6.33 23.72
N ASP A 543 -30.79 -7.06 24.41
CA ASP A 543 -30.59 -7.57 25.75
C ASP A 543 -31.43 -8.85 25.95
N ALA A 544 -31.19 -9.56 27.05
CA ALA A 544 -31.83 -10.84 27.35
C ALA A 544 -33.26 -10.70 27.93
N SER A 545 -33.88 -9.51 27.94
CA SER A 545 -35.22 -9.30 28.50
C SER A 545 -36.32 -10.07 27.78
N PHE A 546 -36.07 -10.53 26.54
CA PHE A 546 -37.00 -11.38 25.82
C PHE A 546 -37.21 -12.74 26.51
N LEU A 547 -36.21 -13.31 27.18
CA LEU A 547 -36.33 -14.61 27.84
C LEU A 547 -37.45 -14.64 28.91
N PRO A 548 -37.43 -13.77 29.95
CA PRO A 548 -38.51 -13.75 30.93
C PRO A 548 -39.86 -13.33 30.31
N GLY A 549 -39.83 -12.53 29.24
CA GLY A 549 -41.03 -12.17 28.49
C GLY A 549 -41.68 -13.38 27.80
N ILE A 550 -40.90 -14.15 27.04
CA ILE A 550 -41.35 -15.36 26.35
C ILE A 550 -41.85 -16.40 27.34
N MET A 551 -41.11 -16.63 28.43
CA MET A 551 -41.52 -17.58 29.46
C MET A 551 -42.86 -17.20 30.07
N ARG A 552 -43.10 -15.91 30.34
CA ARG A 552 -44.40 -15.44 30.83
C ARG A 552 -45.53 -15.69 29.82
N GLU A 553 -45.35 -15.32 28.56
CA GLU A 553 -46.40 -15.46 27.52
C GLU A 553 -46.69 -16.93 27.13
N THR A 554 -45.73 -17.83 27.40
CA THR A 554 -45.83 -19.26 27.11
C THR A 554 -46.13 -20.12 28.34
N GLY A 555 -46.34 -19.52 29.52
CA GLY A 555 -46.59 -20.25 30.76
C GLY A 555 -45.41 -21.15 31.18
N ASN A 556 -44.19 -20.64 31.04
CA ASN A 556 -42.90 -21.32 31.23
C ASN A 556 -42.64 -22.51 30.30
N ARG A 557 -43.42 -22.68 29.22
CA ARG A 557 -43.19 -23.76 28.24
C ARG A 557 -42.05 -23.46 27.28
N GLY A 558 -41.88 -22.19 26.89
CA GLY A 558 -41.06 -21.81 25.73
C GLY A 558 -41.80 -21.93 24.39
N VAL A 559 -41.05 -21.84 23.30
CA VAL A 559 -41.54 -21.88 21.91
C VAL A 559 -41.06 -23.13 21.17
N ASP A 560 -41.86 -23.63 20.20
CA ASP A 560 -41.52 -24.87 19.47
C ASP A 560 -40.33 -24.67 18.53
N VAL A 561 -40.19 -23.50 17.90
CA VAL A 561 -39.07 -23.17 17.03
C VAL A 561 -38.46 -21.82 17.41
N VAL A 562 -37.14 -21.71 17.43
CA VAL A 562 -36.43 -20.43 17.53
C VAL A 562 -35.60 -20.22 16.27
N LEU A 563 -35.87 -19.17 15.51
CA LEU A 563 -34.99 -18.70 14.44
C LEU A 563 -34.03 -17.66 15.03
N ASN A 564 -32.79 -18.07 15.30
CA ASN A 564 -31.80 -17.25 15.98
C ASN A 564 -30.78 -16.62 15.03
N SER A 565 -30.52 -15.33 15.27
CA SER A 565 -29.47 -14.54 14.64
C SER A 565 -28.64 -13.74 15.66
N LEU A 566 -28.92 -13.91 16.96
CA LEU A 566 -28.20 -13.24 18.05
C LEU A 566 -27.02 -14.10 18.49
N SER A 567 -25.99 -13.48 19.07
CA SER A 567 -24.73 -14.14 19.42
C SER A 567 -24.37 -14.06 20.90
N GLY A 568 -23.48 -14.93 21.38
CA GLY A 568 -22.97 -14.93 22.75
C GLY A 568 -24.06 -15.18 23.80
N GLU A 569 -24.08 -14.40 24.87
CA GLU A 569 -25.09 -14.53 25.96
C GLU A 569 -26.54 -14.52 25.47
N LEU A 570 -26.81 -13.78 24.38
CA LEU A 570 -28.15 -13.74 23.80
C LEU A 570 -28.52 -15.04 23.09
N LEU A 571 -27.57 -15.73 22.45
CA LEU A 571 -27.79 -17.07 21.90
C LEU A 571 -28.17 -18.05 23.01
N HIS A 572 -27.48 -18.01 24.15
CA HIS A 572 -27.81 -18.85 25.31
C HIS A 572 -29.18 -18.53 25.90
N ALA A 573 -29.55 -17.26 25.98
CA ALA A 573 -30.89 -16.86 26.40
C ALA A 573 -31.96 -17.35 25.41
N SER A 574 -31.68 -17.31 24.10
CA SER A 574 -32.55 -17.87 23.07
C SER A 574 -32.67 -19.39 23.18
N TRP A 575 -31.58 -20.10 23.51
CA TRP A 575 -31.58 -21.55 23.67
C TRP A 575 -32.50 -21.99 24.82
N LYS A 576 -32.49 -21.21 25.91
CA LYS A 576 -33.42 -21.40 27.04
C LYS A 576 -34.88 -21.16 26.66
N CYS A 577 -35.18 -20.43 25.58
CA CYS A 577 -36.56 -20.21 25.13
C CYS A 577 -37.16 -21.41 24.38
N VAL A 578 -36.35 -22.42 24.01
CA VAL A 578 -36.82 -23.58 23.24
C VAL A 578 -37.64 -24.52 24.14
N ALA A 579 -38.86 -24.85 23.73
CA ALA A 579 -39.71 -25.80 24.43
C ALA A 579 -39.16 -27.23 24.37
N GLU A 580 -39.64 -28.10 25.25
CA GLU A 580 -39.42 -29.55 25.12
C GLU A 580 -39.94 -30.04 23.74
N PHE A 581 -39.20 -30.93 23.09
CA PHE A 581 -39.41 -31.37 21.70
C PHE A 581 -39.29 -30.26 20.63
N GLY A 582 -38.86 -29.06 21.04
CA GLY A 582 -38.65 -27.92 20.14
C GLY A 582 -37.29 -27.95 19.44
N SER A 583 -37.07 -26.98 18.56
CA SER A 583 -35.80 -26.82 17.85
C SER A 583 -35.33 -25.37 17.77
N MET A 584 -34.01 -25.20 17.68
CA MET A 584 -33.38 -23.93 17.35
C MET A 584 -32.72 -24.02 15.98
N VAL A 585 -32.93 -22.98 15.18
CA VAL A 585 -32.30 -22.76 13.88
C VAL A 585 -31.35 -21.57 14.00
N GLU A 586 -30.05 -21.84 14.02
CA GLU A 586 -28.98 -20.86 14.15
C GLU A 586 -28.47 -20.43 12.76
N ILE A 587 -28.62 -19.14 12.45
CA ILE A 587 -28.11 -18.52 11.22
C ILE A 587 -26.97 -17.51 11.48
N GLY A 588 -26.66 -17.24 12.74
CA GLY A 588 -25.56 -16.37 13.16
C GLY A 588 -24.19 -17.04 13.00
N LYS A 589 -23.22 -16.30 12.47
CA LYS A 589 -21.86 -16.83 12.18
C LYS A 589 -20.86 -16.62 13.31
N ARG A 590 -21.12 -15.69 14.23
CA ARG A 590 -20.15 -15.25 15.24
C ARG A 590 -19.77 -16.38 16.20
N ASP A 591 -20.74 -17.11 16.72
CA ASP A 591 -20.47 -18.21 17.66
C ASP A 591 -19.90 -19.45 16.95
N PHE A 592 -20.25 -19.72 15.69
CA PHE A 592 -19.57 -20.76 14.91
C PHE A 592 -18.08 -20.47 14.72
N LEU A 593 -17.72 -19.22 14.40
CA LEU A 593 -16.31 -18.81 14.26
C LEU A 593 -15.59 -18.78 15.61
N GLY A 594 -16.27 -18.34 16.66
CA GLY A 594 -15.75 -18.26 18.03
C GLY A 594 -15.72 -19.60 18.78
N GLN A 595 -16.13 -20.70 18.14
CA GLN A 595 -16.28 -22.02 18.78
C GLN A 595 -17.12 -21.97 20.06
N GLY A 596 -18.25 -21.27 19.98
CA GLY A 596 -19.22 -21.16 21.07
C GLY A 596 -19.64 -22.54 21.60
N ARG A 597 -19.78 -22.65 22.91
CA ARG A 597 -20.21 -23.89 23.58
C ARG A 597 -21.71 -23.84 23.80
N LEU A 598 -22.39 -24.98 23.66
CA LEU A 598 -23.80 -25.12 24.00
C LEU A 598 -23.94 -25.97 25.26
N ASP A 599 -24.92 -25.62 26.08
CA ASP A 599 -25.28 -26.40 27.26
C ASP A 599 -26.02 -27.68 26.85
N MET A 600 -25.48 -28.82 27.25
CA MET A 600 -26.01 -30.14 26.90
C MET A 600 -27.26 -30.50 27.70
N GLU A 601 -27.50 -29.89 28.87
CA GLU A 601 -28.65 -30.21 29.74
C GLU A 601 -29.98 -30.02 28.99
N SER A 602 -30.08 -28.97 28.18
CA SER A 602 -31.31 -28.65 27.44
C SER A 602 -31.71 -29.73 26.42
N PHE A 603 -30.77 -30.58 25.97
CA PHE A 603 -31.06 -31.65 25.02
C PHE A 603 -31.83 -32.82 25.64
N GLU A 604 -31.82 -32.98 26.98
CA GLU A 604 -32.59 -34.03 27.67
C GLU A 604 -34.10 -33.90 27.39
N GLY A 605 -34.58 -32.67 27.14
CA GLY A 605 -35.95 -32.40 26.70
C GLY A 605 -36.21 -32.67 25.21
N ASN A 606 -35.48 -33.58 24.58
CA ASN A 606 -35.61 -33.93 23.15
C ASN A 606 -35.53 -32.74 22.20
N ARG A 607 -34.67 -31.76 22.52
CA ARG A 607 -34.50 -30.55 21.71
C ARG A 607 -33.52 -30.78 20.57
N ALA A 608 -33.75 -30.13 19.43
CA ALA A 608 -32.83 -30.13 18.30
C ALA A 608 -32.15 -28.77 18.10
N PHE A 609 -30.90 -28.78 17.64
CA PHE A 609 -30.16 -27.57 17.27
C PHE A 609 -29.63 -27.73 15.84
N PHE A 610 -29.99 -26.79 14.96
CA PHE A 610 -29.59 -26.79 13.56
C PHE A 610 -28.75 -25.55 13.25
N GLY A 611 -27.48 -25.75 12.88
CA GLY A 611 -26.65 -24.69 12.33
C GLY A 611 -26.76 -24.62 10.81
N ILE A 612 -27.05 -23.43 10.26
CA ILE A 612 -27.24 -23.24 8.83
C ILE A 612 -26.13 -22.36 8.24
N GLU A 613 -25.48 -22.87 7.20
CA GLU A 613 -24.60 -22.11 6.31
C GLU A 613 -25.04 -22.41 4.86
N MET A 614 -25.59 -21.42 4.16
CA MET A 614 -26.14 -21.60 2.82
C MET A 614 -25.07 -21.74 1.73
N TRP A 615 -23.87 -21.20 1.93
CA TRP A 615 -22.80 -21.16 0.93
C TRP A 615 -22.32 -22.55 0.49
N PRO A 616 -22.07 -23.53 1.39
CA PRO A 616 -21.83 -24.91 0.98
C PRO A 616 -22.99 -25.53 0.20
N ILE A 617 -24.24 -25.21 0.52
CA ILE A 617 -25.40 -25.74 -0.20
C ILE A 617 -25.43 -25.17 -1.64
N ILE A 618 -25.20 -23.86 -1.79
CA ILE A 618 -25.14 -23.16 -3.08
C ILE A 618 -24.02 -23.66 -3.99
N THR A 619 -22.88 -24.00 -3.40
CA THR A 619 -21.70 -24.41 -4.16
C THR A 619 -21.65 -25.90 -4.44
N LYS A 620 -22.19 -26.74 -3.55
CA LYS A 620 -22.07 -28.21 -3.63
C LYS A 620 -23.36 -28.94 -3.96
N GLN A 621 -24.53 -28.29 -3.87
CA GLN A 621 -25.85 -28.90 -4.12
C GLN A 621 -26.74 -27.97 -4.96
N PRO A 622 -26.38 -27.68 -6.23
CA PRO A 622 -27.08 -26.70 -7.07
C PRO A 622 -28.57 -27.03 -7.30
N ASP A 623 -28.92 -28.31 -7.49
CA ASP A 623 -30.31 -28.75 -7.69
C ASP A 623 -31.23 -28.43 -6.50
N ARG A 624 -30.65 -28.44 -5.29
CA ARG A 624 -31.37 -28.14 -4.06
C ARG A 624 -31.66 -26.65 -3.90
N ILE A 625 -30.78 -25.78 -4.40
CA ILE A 625 -31.03 -24.33 -4.43
C ILE A 625 -32.15 -24.00 -5.41
N ARG A 626 -32.14 -24.58 -6.61
CA ARG A 626 -33.21 -24.39 -7.61
C ARG A 626 -34.59 -24.69 -7.01
N LYS A 627 -34.74 -25.86 -6.36
CA LYS A 627 -35.99 -26.25 -5.68
C LYS A 627 -36.41 -25.32 -4.54
N LEU A 628 -35.45 -24.76 -3.80
CA LEU A 628 -35.75 -23.84 -2.69
C LEU A 628 -36.18 -22.46 -3.18
N ALA A 629 -35.62 -21.98 -4.28
CA ALA A 629 -35.87 -20.64 -4.76
C ALA A 629 -37.14 -20.54 -5.64
N GLU A 630 -37.64 -21.65 -6.19
CA GLU A 630 -39.00 -21.73 -6.79
C GLU A 630 -40.15 -21.50 -5.78
N GLN A 631 -39.86 -21.49 -4.47
CA GLN A 631 -40.88 -21.56 -3.42
C GLN A 631 -41.28 -20.23 -2.77
N PHE A 632 -40.63 -19.07 -3.04
CA PHE A 632 -41.08 -17.79 -2.45
C PHE A 632 -40.47 -16.51 -3.03
N MET A 633 -41.19 -15.37 -2.89
CA MET A 633 -40.75 -14.01 -3.28
C MET A 633 -41.00 -12.93 -2.17
N GLY A 634 -39.97 -12.24 -1.63
CA GLY A 634 -40.04 -10.91 -0.93
C GLY A 634 -38.76 -10.29 -0.27
N LYS A 635 -38.29 -9.06 -0.67
CA LYS A 635 -37.67 -7.90 0.09
C LYS A 635 -36.20 -7.40 -0.09
N LEU A 636 -36.11 -6.06 -0.04
CA LEU A 636 -35.06 -5.02 0.20
C LEU A 636 -33.75 -4.98 -0.61
N VAL A 637 -33.54 -3.86 -1.32
CA VAL A 637 -32.66 -3.81 -2.50
C VAL A 637 -31.93 -2.47 -2.67
N VAL A 638 -30.70 -2.54 -3.18
CA VAL A 638 -29.89 -1.43 -3.69
C VAL A 638 -30.10 -1.32 -5.21
N ARG A 639 -30.51 -0.15 -5.68
CA ARG A 639 -30.74 0.11 -7.11
C ARG A 639 -29.43 0.45 -7.84
N ILE A 640 -29.18 -0.20 -8.97
CA ILE A 640 -28.12 0.17 -9.92
C ILE A 640 -28.77 1.02 -11.03
N PRO A 641 -28.25 2.22 -11.35
CA PRO A 641 -28.78 3.05 -12.43
C PRO A 641 -28.76 2.33 -13.79
N GLU A 642 -29.79 2.50 -14.61
CA GLU A 642 -29.87 1.93 -15.96
C GLU A 642 -28.81 2.51 -16.91
N ASP A 643 -28.49 3.79 -16.71
CA ASP A 643 -27.39 4.44 -17.41
C ASP A 643 -26.08 4.30 -16.62
N VAL A 644 -25.27 3.32 -17.05
CA VAL A 644 -23.97 3.00 -16.45
C VAL A 644 -22.98 4.17 -16.56
N SER A 645 -23.21 5.14 -17.45
CA SER A 645 -22.36 6.34 -17.57
C SER A 645 -22.47 7.27 -16.37
N MET A 646 -23.56 7.19 -15.59
CA MET A 646 -23.78 7.97 -14.37
C MET A 646 -22.95 7.47 -13.18
N ILE A 647 -22.37 6.26 -13.26
CA ILE A 647 -21.50 5.72 -12.21
C ILE A 647 -20.05 6.18 -12.47
N THR A 648 -19.54 7.13 -11.68
CA THR A 648 -18.12 7.50 -11.71
C THR A 648 -17.27 6.34 -11.18
N ALA A 649 -16.60 5.62 -12.06
CA ALA A 649 -15.70 4.51 -11.73
C ALA A 649 -14.24 4.90 -12.02
N LYS A 650 -13.32 4.39 -11.21
CA LYS A 650 -11.88 4.49 -11.50
C LYS A 650 -11.47 3.33 -12.41
N PRO A 651 -10.46 3.49 -13.27
CA PRO A 651 -9.82 2.33 -13.88
C PRO A 651 -9.33 1.40 -12.75
N ALA A 652 -9.61 0.10 -12.83
CA ALA A 652 -8.98 -0.83 -11.90
C ALA A 652 -7.46 -0.68 -12.00
N ARG A 653 -6.75 -0.63 -10.86
CA ARG A 653 -5.31 -0.95 -10.89
C ARG A 653 -5.24 -2.34 -11.50
N GLN A 654 -4.59 -2.48 -12.67
CA GLN A 654 -4.34 -3.80 -13.22
C GLN A 654 -3.65 -4.60 -12.12
N GLY A 655 -4.26 -5.72 -11.72
CA GLY A 655 -3.57 -6.68 -10.88
C GLY A 655 -2.31 -7.09 -11.65
N PHE A 656 -1.15 -6.78 -11.10
CA PHE A 656 0.10 -7.17 -11.71
C PHE A 656 0.15 -8.70 -11.72
N SER A 657 0.35 -9.28 -12.90
CA SER A 657 0.46 -10.73 -13.07
C SER A 657 1.66 -11.05 -13.94
N PHE A 658 2.41 -12.07 -13.53
CA PHE A 658 3.52 -12.60 -14.29
C PHE A 658 3.03 -13.41 -15.49
N ARG A 659 3.74 -13.31 -16.61
CA ARG A 659 3.52 -14.16 -17.79
C ARG A 659 3.78 -15.63 -17.43
N ALA A 660 2.88 -16.52 -17.84
CA ALA A 660 2.94 -17.93 -17.52
C ALA A 660 3.92 -18.70 -18.43
N GLU A 661 4.21 -18.17 -19.62
CA GLU A 661 4.95 -18.83 -20.70
C GLU A 661 6.46 -18.56 -20.65
N VAL A 662 6.95 -17.92 -19.60
CA VAL A 662 8.35 -17.48 -19.44
C VAL A 662 8.92 -17.90 -18.10
N SER A 663 10.25 -17.90 -18.00
CA SER A 663 10.96 -18.23 -16.76
C SER A 663 11.49 -16.98 -16.05
N TYR A 664 11.53 -17.03 -14.72
CA TYR A 664 12.15 -15.98 -13.90
C TYR A 664 13.31 -16.53 -13.09
N LEU A 665 14.47 -15.88 -13.20
CA LEU A 665 15.71 -16.28 -12.57
C LEU A 665 15.90 -15.58 -11.22
N LEU A 666 16.04 -16.36 -10.14
CA LEU A 666 16.32 -15.87 -8.79
C LEU A 666 17.70 -16.37 -8.34
N VAL A 667 18.68 -15.48 -8.27
CA VAL A 667 20.04 -15.82 -7.81
C VAL A 667 20.12 -15.61 -6.30
N GLY A 668 20.46 -16.65 -5.54
CA GLY A 668 20.48 -16.59 -4.07
C GLY A 668 19.08 -16.58 -3.42
N GLY A 669 18.03 -16.93 -4.16
CA GLY A 669 16.63 -16.78 -3.73
C GLY A 669 16.05 -17.86 -2.82
N LEU A 670 16.82 -18.89 -2.43
CA LEU A 670 16.30 -20.05 -1.69
C LEU A 670 16.10 -19.82 -0.18
N GLY A 671 16.42 -18.64 0.35
CA GLY A 671 16.28 -18.31 1.77
C GLY A 671 16.03 -16.81 2.01
N GLY A 672 15.73 -16.45 3.27
CA GLY A 672 15.52 -15.06 3.69
C GLY A 672 14.44 -14.35 2.84
N LEU A 673 14.77 -13.18 2.30
CA LEU A 673 13.90 -12.38 1.44
C LEU A 673 13.50 -13.12 0.15
N GLY A 674 14.43 -13.89 -0.43
CA GLY A 674 14.18 -14.60 -1.69
C GLY A 674 13.02 -15.58 -1.62
N ARG A 675 12.85 -16.24 -0.47
CA ARG A 675 11.70 -17.10 -0.21
C ARG A 675 10.37 -16.34 -0.30
N SER A 676 10.28 -15.19 0.35
CA SER A 676 9.06 -14.38 0.37
C SER A 676 8.74 -13.84 -1.02
N ILE A 677 9.77 -13.42 -1.76
CA ILE A 677 9.64 -12.96 -3.15
C ILE A 677 9.14 -14.10 -4.04
N ALA A 678 9.74 -15.29 -3.95
CA ALA A 678 9.31 -16.44 -4.76
C ALA A 678 7.85 -16.83 -4.50
N MET A 679 7.41 -16.85 -3.24
CA MET A 679 6.01 -17.12 -2.88
C MET A 679 5.08 -16.06 -3.48
N TRP A 680 5.42 -14.78 -3.31
CA TRP A 680 4.66 -13.67 -3.89
C TRP A 680 4.60 -13.74 -5.42
N MET A 681 5.70 -14.11 -6.09
CA MET A 681 5.71 -14.26 -7.54
C MET A 681 4.75 -15.35 -8.01
N VAL A 682 4.70 -16.51 -7.33
CA VAL A 682 3.77 -17.60 -7.65
C VAL A 682 2.32 -17.20 -7.35
N GLU A 683 2.06 -16.49 -6.25
CA GLU A 683 0.74 -15.92 -5.94
C GLU A 683 0.26 -14.95 -7.04
N ASN A 684 1.19 -14.27 -7.72
CA ASN A 684 0.92 -13.39 -8.86
C ASN A 684 1.13 -14.08 -10.21
N TRP A 685 0.98 -15.41 -10.26
CA TRP A 685 0.92 -16.23 -11.48
C TRP A 685 2.24 -16.56 -12.18
N ALA A 686 3.39 -16.42 -11.51
CA ALA A 686 4.64 -16.95 -12.05
C ALA A 686 4.59 -18.49 -12.07
N LYS A 687 4.68 -19.10 -13.27
CA LYS A 687 4.59 -20.56 -13.46
C LYS A 687 5.94 -21.26 -13.59
N HIS A 688 7.02 -20.53 -13.87
CA HIS A 688 8.36 -21.10 -14.02
C HIS A 688 9.39 -20.25 -13.28
N LEU A 689 9.99 -20.82 -12.23
CA LEU A 689 11.07 -20.20 -11.47
C LEU A 689 12.34 -21.04 -11.63
N ILE A 690 13.47 -20.38 -11.87
CA ILE A 690 14.79 -21.00 -11.86
C ILE A 690 15.66 -20.34 -10.80
N PHE A 691 16.25 -21.14 -9.92
CA PHE A 691 17.14 -20.67 -8.86
C PHE A 691 18.59 -21.00 -9.19
N LEU A 692 19.47 -20.01 -9.11
CA LEU A 692 20.92 -20.24 -9.07
C LEU A 692 21.41 -20.10 -7.64
N SER A 693 21.91 -21.18 -7.07
CA SER A 693 22.41 -21.19 -5.69
C SER A 693 23.57 -22.17 -5.50
N ARG A 694 24.59 -21.74 -4.76
CA ARG A 694 25.73 -22.59 -4.37
C ARG A 694 25.30 -23.82 -3.57
N GLY A 695 24.23 -23.70 -2.77
CA GLY A 695 23.71 -24.79 -1.94
C GLY A 695 22.85 -25.81 -2.69
N GLY A 696 22.44 -25.51 -3.93
CA GLY A 696 21.69 -26.43 -4.78
C GLY A 696 20.32 -26.86 -4.25
N GLY A 697 19.74 -26.15 -3.28
CA GLY A 697 18.43 -26.51 -2.70
C GLY A 697 18.43 -27.74 -1.80
N LYS A 698 19.60 -28.20 -1.34
CA LYS A 698 19.73 -29.47 -0.59
C LYS A 698 19.39 -29.35 0.89
N LYS A 699 19.28 -28.14 1.44
CA LYS A 699 18.94 -27.96 2.87
C LYS A 699 17.44 -28.22 3.06
N GLN A 700 17.05 -28.83 4.19
CA GLN A 700 15.65 -29.18 4.49
C GLN A 700 14.67 -28.02 4.30
N LYS A 701 15.05 -26.78 4.67
CA LYS A 701 14.23 -25.57 4.49
C LYS A 701 14.08 -25.17 3.02
N GLU A 702 15.08 -25.41 2.19
CA GLU A 702 15.08 -25.11 0.75
C GLU A 702 14.24 -26.15 -0.01
N VAL A 703 14.40 -27.45 0.33
CA VAL A 703 13.54 -28.54 -0.18
C VAL A 703 12.07 -28.28 0.14
N ALA A 704 11.77 -27.84 1.36
CA ALA A 704 10.41 -27.49 1.77
C ALA A 704 9.84 -26.30 0.98
N LEU A 705 10.67 -25.31 0.64
CA LEU A 705 10.26 -24.18 -0.20
C LEU A 705 9.95 -24.64 -1.63
N VAL A 706 10.85 -25.40 -2.26
CA VAL A 706 10.64 -25.93 -3.63
C VAL A 706 9.33 -26.71 -3.69
N LYS A 707 9.10 -27.62 -2.74
CA LYS A 707 7.86 -28.40 -2.66
C LYS A 707 6.61 -27.52 -2.48
N ALA A 708 6.71 -26.45 -1.69
CA ALA A 708 5.60 -25.51 -1.49
C ALA A 708 5.26 -24.72 -2.77
N LEU A 709 6.27 -24.32 -3.54
CA LEU A 709 6.10 -23.65 -4.83
C LEU A 709 5.51 -24.61 -5.89
N GLU A 710 5.97 -25.86 -5.91
CA GLU A 710 5.47 -26.90 -6.82
C GLU A 710 4.00 -27.27 -6.59
N VAL A 711 3.58 -27.35 -5.31
CA VAL A 711 2.15 -27.55 -4.96
C VAL A 711 1.28 -26.39 -5.47
N SER A 712 1.83 -25.19 -5.57
CA SER A 712 1.15 -23.99 -6.04
C SER A 712 1.15 -23.83 -7.58
N THR A 713 1.30 -24.93 -8.33
CA THR A 713 1.31 -24.98 -9.80
C THR A 713 2.49 -24.27 -10.49
N CYS A 714 3.57 -23.98 -9.76
CA CYS A 714 4.81 -23.45 -10.33
C CYS A 714 5.83 -24.58 -10.54
N THR A 715 6.45 -24.63 -11.71
CA THR A 715 7.62 -25.49 -11.93
C THR A 715 8.86 -24.77 -11.41
N VAL A 716 9.69 -25.49 -10.65
CA VAL A 716 10.90 -24.91 -10.05
C VAL A 716 12.12 -25.71 -10.47
N ASP A 717 13.08 -25.05 -11.12
CA ASP A 717 14.39 -25.62 -11.42
C ASP A 717 15.44 -25.03 -10.47
N VAL A 718 16.28 -25.87 -9.86
CA VAL A 718 17.35 -25.42 -8.96
C VAL A 718 18.69 -25.83 -9.55
N VAL A 719 19.46 -24.84 -9.99
CA VAL A 719 20.79 -25.02 -10.56
C VAL A 719 21.83 -24.77 -9.47
N THR A 720 22.66 -25.79 -9.23
CA THR A 720 23.80 -25.67 -8.33
C THR A 720 24.93 -24.96 -9.05
N GLY A 721 25.39 -23.83 -8.49
CA GLY A 721 26.46 -23.02 -9.07
C GLY A 721 26.64 -21.69 -8.35
N SER A 722 27.71 -20.97 -8.68
CA SER A 722 27.97 -19.61 -8.24
C SER A 722 27.72 -18.63 -9.38
N VAL A 723 27.05 -17.52 -9.07
CA VAL A 723 26.85 -16.44 -10.04
C VAL A 723 28.15 -15.76 -10.46
N THR A 724 29.22 -15.91 -9.66
CA THR A 724 30.57 -15.42 -9.99
C THR A 724 31.22 -16.18 -11.14
N GLU A 725 30.79 -17.41 -11.42
CA GLU A 725 31.32 -18.22 -12.52
C GLU A 725 30.45 -18.06 -13.76
N MET A 726 31.04 -17.59 -14.86
CA MET A 726 30.31 -17.35 -16.12
C MET A 726 29.63 -18.63 -16.63
N ASP A 727 30.32 -19.77 -16.57
CA ASP A 727 29.80 -21.06 -17.05
C ASP A 727 28.58 -21.54 -16.26
N ASP A 728 28.50 -21.24 -14.96
CA ASP A 728 27.34 -21.55 -14.12
C ASP A 728 26.14 -20.69 -14.53
N VAL A 729 26.36 -19.40 -14.83
CA VAL A 729 25.31 -18.49 -15.30
C VAL A 729 24.81 -18.93 -16.68
N VAL A 730 25.71 -19.22 -17.62
CA VAL A 730 25.36 -19.71 -18.96
C VAL A 730 24.58 -21.02 -18.88
N ARG A 731 25.04 -21.98 -18.06
CA ARG A 731 24.30 -23.24 -17.83
C ARG A 731 22.92 -23.01 -17.25
N THR A 732 22.79 -22.09 -16.29
CA THR A 732 21.50 -21.78 -15.67
C THR A 732 20.52 -21.25 -16.70
N VAL A 733 20.94 -20.29 -17.53
CA VAL A 733 20.10 -19.71 -18.57
C VAL A 733 19.71 -20.76 -19.62
N ASN A 734 20.65 -21.61 -20.03
CA ASN A 734 20.38 -22.68 -21.00
C ASN A 734 19.47 -23.81 -20.46
N GLN A 735 19.39 -23.97 -19.13
CA GLN A 735 18.52 -24.95 -18.48
C GLN A 735 17.11 -24.42 -18.23
N ALA A 736 16.84 -23.13 -18.45
CA ALA A 736 15.52 -22.56 -18.30
C ALA A 736 14.54 -23.20 -19.30
N ARG A 737 13.38 -23.62 -18.81
CA ARG A 737 12.34 -24.29 -19.63
C ARG A 737 11.65 -23.37 -20.63
N ALA A 738 11.76 -22.07 -20.41
CA ALA A 738 11.22 -21.03 -21.26
C ALA A 738 12.18 -19.84 -21.29
N PRO A 739 12.04 -18.91 -22.27
CA PRO A 739 12.84 -17.69 -22.31
C PRO A 739 12.78 -16.96 -20.97
N ILE A 740 13.93 -16.47 -20.50
CA ILE A 740 13.99 -15.70 -19.27
C ILE A 740 13.41 -14.32 -19.54
N ALA A 741 12.37 -13.96 -18.79
CA ALA A 741 11.72 -12.65 -18.87
C ALA A 741 12.07 -11.76 -17.68
N GLY A 742 12.69 -12.29 -16.63
CA GLY A 742 13.13 -11.46 -15.53
C GLY A 742 14.19 -12.12 -14.68
N ALA A 743 15.06 -11.30 -14.11
CA ALA A 743 16.12 -11.75 -13.22
C ALA A 743 16.13 -10.93 -11.93
N ILE A 744 16.30 -11.61 -10.79
CA ILE A 744 16.44 -11.01 -9.48
C ILE A 744 17.74 -11.50 -8.86
N GLN A 745 18.67 -10.57 -8.62
CA GLN A 745 19.94 -10.85 -7.98
C GLN A 745 19.82 -10.60 -6.47
N LEU A 746 19.73 -11.69 -5.69
CA LEU A 746 19.60 -11.69 -4.23
C LEU A 746 20.86 -12.24 -3.54
N SER A 747 21.93 -12.54 -4.30
CA SER A 747 23.13 -13.13 -3.72
C SER A 747 23.76 -12.20 -2.68
N VAL A 748 23.82 -12.67 -1.45
CA VAL A 748 24.49 -11.98 -0.35
C VAL A 748 25.44 -12.94 0.35
N VAL A 749 26.61 -12.42 0.69
CA VAL A 749 27.57 -13.05 1.58
C VAL A 749 27.86 -12.01 2.66
N LEU A 750 27.76 -12.42 3.92
CA LEU A 750 28.08 -11.56 5.07
C LEU A 750 29.41 -12.02 5.65
N ARG A 751 30.35 -11.08 5.76
CA ARG A 751 31.66 -11.25 6.41
C ARG A 751 31.95 -9.96 7.17
N ASP A 752 31.44 -9.91 8.39
CA ASP A 752 31.56 -8.70 9.21
C ASP A 752 32.99 -8.63 9.77
N HIS A 753 33.74 -7.64 9.31
CA HIS A 753 35.08 -7.31 9.79
C HIS A 753 35.16 -5.81 10.01
N LEU A 754 35.93 -5.40 11.01
CA LEU A 754 36.42 -4.01 11.08
C LEU A 754 37.27 -3.75 9.83
N PHE A 755 37.13 -2.57 9.21
CA PHE A 755 37.85 -2.25 7.98
C PHE A 755 39.38 -2.43 8.13
N MET A 756 39.93 -2.05 9.28
CA MET A 756 41.37 -2.16 9.58
C MET A 756 41.85 -3.63 9.64
N ASP A 757 40.96 -4.55 9.98
CA ASP A 757 41.24 -5.97 10.16
C ASP A 757 40.65 -6.82 9.03
N MET A 758 40.10 -6.19 7.98
CA MET A 758 39.41 -6.88 6.90
C MET A 758 40.42 -7.47 5.92
N PRO A 759 40.52 -8.81 5.83
CA PRO A 759 41.35 -9.44 4.80
C PRO A 759 40.76 -9.13 3.42
N PHE A 760 41.62 -8.99 2.41
CA PHE A 760 41.20 -8.74 1.03
C PHE A 760 40.25 -9.86 0.54
N GLU A 761 40.51 -11.10 0.95
CA GLU A 761 39.68 -12.26 0.62
C GLU A 761 38.27 -12.15 1.21
N ALA A 762 38.12 -11.52 2.39
CA ALA A 762 36.80 -11.30 3.00
C ALA A 762 36.01 -10.22 2.23
N TRP A 763 36.69 -9.16 1.80
CA TRP A 763 36.10 -8.12 0.95
C TRP A 763 35.67 -8.69 -0.42
N GLU A 764 36.55 -9.46 -1.07
CA GLU A 764 36.27 -10.11 -2.35
C GLU A 764 35.10 -11.10 -2.23
N ALA A 765 35.06 -11.90 -1.16
CA ALA A 765 33.97 -12.86 -0.93
C ALA A 765 32.59 -12.20 -0.79
N VAL A 766 32.52 -10.95 -0.32
CA VAL A 766 31.27 -10.18 -0.16
C VAL A 766 30.89 -9.44 -1.44
N THR A 767 31.87 -8.88 -2.13
CA THR A 767 31.66 -8.01 -3.30
C THR A 767 31.51 -8.80 -4.59
N ALA A 768 32.25 -9.90 -4.79
CA ALA A 768 32.25 -10.66 -6.04
C ALA A 768 30.85 -11.14 -6.47
N PRO A 769 29.98 -11.69 -5.60
CA PRO A 769 28.62 -12.09 -6.02
C PRO A 769 27.76 -10.90 -6.49
N LYS A 770 27.97 -9.71 -5.92
CA LYS A 770 27.22 -8.50 -6.28
C LYS A 770 27.77 -7.79 -7.51
N ILE A 771 29.08 -7.75 -7.68
CA ILE A 771 29.73 -7.05 -8.79
C ILE A 771 29.92 -8.00 -9.95
N GLN A 772 30.85 -8.95 -9.83
CA GLN A 772 31.15 -9.92 -10.87
C GLN A 772 29.93 -10.77 -11.23
N GLY A 773 29.16 -11.19 -10.22
CA GLY A 773 27.94 -11.95 -10.46
C GLY A 773 26.88 -11.19 -11.24
N THR A 774 26.67 -9.91 -10.93
CA THR A 774 25.76 -9.05 -11.71
C THR A 774 26.30 -8.81 -13.11
N TRP A 775 27.62 -8.64 -13.27
CA TRP A 775 28.24 -8.48 -14.58
C TRP A 775 28.07 -9.72 -15.47
N ASN A 776 28.23 -10.91 -14.90
CA ASN A 776 27.98 -12.17 -15.60
C ASN A 776 26.51 -12.29 -16.04
N LEU A 777 25.57 -12.01 -15.12
CA LEU A 777 24.13 -12.00 -15.44
C LEU A 777 23.81 -10.99 -16.55
N HIS A 778 24.33 -9.77 -16.46
CA HIS A 778 24.16 -8.74 -17.48
C HIS A 778 24.66 -9.24 -18.84
N THR A 779 25.87 -9.79 -18.88
CA THR A 779 26.49 -10.27 -20.13
C THR A 779 25.66 -11.38 -20.79
N VAL A 780 25.19 -12.36 -20.01
CA VAL A 780 24.42 -13.50 -20.54
C VAL A 780 23.00 -13.10 -20.91
N LEU A 781 22.37 -12.19 -20.17
CA LEU A 781 20.97 -11.80 -20.36
C LEU A 781 20.79 -10.55 -21.25
N ALA A 782 21.85 -9.86 -21.66
CA ALA A 782 21.79 -8.60 -22.43
C ALA A 782 20.97 -8.71 -23.74
N ARG A 783 20.86 -9.91 -24.32
CA ARG A 783 20.12 -10.17 -25.55
C ARG A 783 18.73 -10.80 -25.33
N GLN A 784 18.33 -11.03 -24.07
CA GLN A 784 17.01 -11.56 -23.74
C GLN A 784 15.99 -10.42 -23.58
N PRO A 785 14.72 -10.61 -23.99
CA PRO A 785 13.67 -9.61 -23.82
C PRO A 785 13.15 -9.61 -22.37
N LEU A 786 13.94 -9.06 -21.46
CA LEU A 786 13.59 -8.97 -20.05
C LEU A 786 12.53 -7.88 -19.80
N ASP A 787 11.50 -8.24 -19.05
CA ASP A 787 10.54 -7.33 -18.45
C ASP A 787 11.15 -6.58 -17.25
N PHE A 788 12.07 -7.22 -16.52
CA PHE A 788 12.78 -6.60 -15.39
C PHE A 788 14.14 -7.24 -15.10
N PHE A 789 15.04 -6.46 -14.49
CA PHE A 789 16.31 -6.90 -13.95
C PHE A 789 16.55 -6.19 -12.61
N VAL A 790 16.37 -6.90 -11.50
CA VAL A 790 16.30 -6.31 -10.15
C VAL A 790 17.52 -6.70 -9.32
N LEU A 791 18.17 -5.71 -8.71
CA LEU A 791 19.34 -5.87 -7.86
C LEU A 791 19.00 -5.53 -6.41
N PHE A 792 19.17 -6.49 -5.50
CA PHE A 792 18.99 -6.22 -4.07
C PHE A 792 20.31 -5.73 -3.47
N SER A 793 20.32 -4.47 -3.02
CA SER A 793 21.41 -3.86 -2.26
C SER A 793 21.05 -3.78 -0.76
N SER A 794 21.95 -3.22 0.03
CA SER A 794 21.69 -2.88 1.43
C SER A 794 21.89 -1.38 1.58
N PHE A 795 21.10 -0.75 2.46
CA PHE A 795 21.32 0.64 2.85
C PHE A 795 22.75 0.88 3.35
N ALA A 796 23.40 -0.13 3.96
CA ALA A 796 24.79 -0.04 4.40
C ALA A 796 25.80 0.26 3.26
N GLY A 797 25.43 0.12 1.98
CA GLY A 797 26.28 0.50 0.85
C GLY A 797 26.05 1.92 0.31
N LEU A 798 25.12 2.68 0.92
CA LEU A 798 24.92 4.12 0.70
C LEU A 798 25.69 4.99 1.71
N ILE A 799 26.32 4.34 2.70
CA ILE A 799 27.22 4.91 3.71
C ILE A 799 28.64 4.76 3.19
#